data_AF-A0AA39IF08-F1
#
_entry.id   AF-A0AA39IF08-F1
#
_cell.length_a   1.000
_cell.length_b   1.000
_cell.length_c   1.000
_cell.angle_alpha   90.00
_cell.angle_beta   90.00
_cell.angle_gamma   90.00
#
_symmetry.space_group_name_H-M   'P 1'
#
loop_
_entity.id
_entity.type
_entity.pdbx_description
1 polymer ?
#
loop_
_entity_poly.entity_id
_entity_poly.type
_entity_poly.pdbx_seq_one_letter_code
_entity_poly.pdbx_strand_id
1 'polypeptide(L)'
;MNSTLYYGFEIQGRGEATKEDIYIGVSMFILALCTIVLGSVNLYFIKKVSIFHNAFGWLWASRTVAEMIVEVNHALYTAPVTIIQPQNVDPSVAYILYFVTFIGAVSGCLLHGLLSVNRCIAVYFPVHYRRIFTKSFCFGYIAAIGVSCLALASIYIVFPCNMIGYSPTRQKLGPKDRDFSRDIRFFAQSAFQNVYMLFTAAAIVYANNRYKPDHQLVNLLGFFSLLGAHIVNAVMACRRRTPYYPFGTDYAKSGRAMCRKCKRRIVMGSLRLSIRTPSSKHDGTIDEWYHCDCFWSNLTNEINETSILGIENLKWKDLKRIRESIREQAGEAPANKVARKYEDRQGSPDKEDEFEKQTEDIWALRELLNVVTQEELQELIEENRCCVPKWGERRAFLDLLVDLVIFGVPENCTTEKCRRTGTIVYSSAARRYVCIGDRSEYTVCNYSSKQPGRSSFEIPDNLQKKYPALKAYHNCPVRQRVYPIFFESQRVVEGPWNAGKKHSSGQRKRRSHVKNGCAVDSAFVGHTQYHVFKENSSAWQATLVRVNVKRNMNSSYKLQLVQHDKTLMFVLFRAWGRTGAAWFGHKVTSYGNDLNAAKAEFRRLFAEKTGNEWDKLSVFKKVPKKMDLIQMETYDEEPAHQQKLVAADSHSTLPAPIKELIAMIFDEDLMKDYVKEMHIDEEKLPLGQLSQETICTAYSILQKLEDESNKDVVEDLSNRFYSMIPHTVFEALSSVDAITRKRELLDNLSNIQAAYTINRRNDGDDVDPIDVRYGTLQTKIEVVDEDSEEFLLISQYSDNTQVTNGYSKCTVEIKDIYKVEREGEKERYIEGLHNKMLLWHGSRTTNFAGILKQGLRIAPPEAPESGYFLGKGIYFVDMIGKSAYYCYSSPGGEGLLLLCEVALGNEQDEIGKKMITELDEGKSSVKGVGKAHPDPKDNVVTKDGVVIPCGEPICPIPQPKNLYLPYNEYVVYDVNQVNIKYLVRVKFTQPKTTG
;
A
#
# COMPACT_ATOMS: atom_id res chain seq x y z
N MET A 1 28.25 1.67 -45.13
CA MET A 1 28.73 0.30 -44.91
C MET A 1 30.11 0.39 -44.29
N ASN A 2 30.24 0.09 -42.99
CA ASN A 2 31.52 -0.02 -42.27
C ASN A 2 31.57 -1.43 -41.68
N SER A 3 32.59 -2.18 -42.07
CA SER A 3 32.65 -3.64 -42.11
C SER A 3 33.54 -4.25 -41.03
N THR A 4 33.23 -4.04 -39.75
CA THR A 4 33.98 -4.64 -38.63
C THR A 4 33.11 -5.08 -37.44
N LEU A 5 31.86 -5.49 -37.69
CA LEU A 5 31.14 -6.37 -36.76
C LEU A 5 31.46 -7.82 -37.18
N TYR A 6 32.43 -8.46 -36.54
CA TYR A 6 32.67 -9.89 -36.73
C TYR A 6 31.55 -10.66 -36.01
N TYR A 7 30.49 -10.93 -36.78
CA TYR A 7 29.28 -11.65 -36.37
C TYR A 7 29.62 -13.13 -36.08
N GLY A 8 29.23 -13.65 -34.92
CA GLY A 8 29.37 -15.09 -34.57
C GLY A 8 30.44 -15.47 -33.54
N PHE A 9 31.34 -14.57 -33.11
CA PHE A 9 32.36 -14.91 -32.09
C PHE A 9 31.76 -15.11 -30.68
N GLU A 10 30.59 -14.53 -30.42
CA GLU A 10 29.89 -14.61 -29.12
C GLU A 10 29.34 -16.02 -28.84
N ILE A 11 29.29 -16.87 -29.87
CA ILE A 11 28.73 -18.22 -29.86
C ILE A 11 29.83 -19.27 -29.66
N GLN A 12 31.09 -18.85 -29.62
CA GLN A 12 32.23 -19.74 -29.43
C GLN A 12 32.43 -20.02 -27.93
N GLY A 13 32.58 -21.31 -27.61
CA GLY A 13 33.06 -21.72 -26.30
C GLY A 13 34.52 -21.31 -26.11
N ARG A 14 34.94 -21.12 -24.85
CA ARG A 14 36.32 -20.71 -24.55
C ARG A 14 37.37 -21.81 -24.76
N GLY A 15 36.95 -23.03 -25.11
CA GLY A 15 37.80 -24.22 -25.30
C GLY A 15 38.05 -25.03 -24.04
N GLU A 16 37.83 -24.46 -22.86
CA GLU A 16 38.00 -25.14 -21.58
C GLU A 16 36.75 -24.96 -20.70
N ALA A 17 36.21 -26.08 -20.21
CA ALA A 17 35.05 -26.10 -19.34
C ALA A 17 35.45 -25.94 -17.87
N THR A 18 34.84 -24.97 -17.18
CA THR A 18 34.98 -24.81 -15.74
C THR A 18 34.05 -25.77 -15.00
N LYS A 19 34.31 -26.00 -13.71
CA LYS A 19 33.41 -26.79 -12.85
C LYS A 19 31.99 -26.23 -12.88
N GLU A 20 31.83 -24.91 -12.91
CA GLU A 20 30.52 -24.24 -12.95
C GLU A 20 29.79 -24.53 -14.27
N ASP A 21 30.47 -24.46 -15.43
CA ASP A 21 29.84 -24.82 -16.71
C ASP A 21 29.38 -26.27 -16.74
N ILE A 22 30.18 -27.18 -16.17
CA ILE A 22 29.84 -28.60 -16.10
C ILE A 22 28.61 -28.80 -15.21
N TYR A 23 28.57 -28.19 -14.01
CA TYR A 23 27.40 -28.29 -13.13
C TYR A 23 26.15 -27.72 -13.79
N ILE A 24 26.26 -26.55 -14.43
CA ILE A 24 25.15 -25.88 -15.08
C ILE A 24 24.66 -26.67 -16.28
N GLY A 25 25.57 -27.06 -17.17
CA GLY A 25 25.24 -27.82 -18.36
C GLY A 25 24.66 -29.19 -18.03
N VAL A 26 25.19 -29.91 -17.04
CA VAL A 26 24.62 -31.18 -16.56
C VAL A 26 23.24 -30.97 -15.94
N SER A 27 23.04 -29.92 -15.14
CA SER A 27 21.74 -29.61 -14.55
C SER A 27 20.71 -29.26 -15.62
N MET A 28 21.07 -28.44 -16.60
CA MET A 28 20.22 -28.10 -17.74
C MET A 28 19.88 -29.35 -18.56
N PHE A 29 20.85 -30.24 -18.81
CA PHE A 29 20.63 -31.49 -19.53
C PHE A 29 19.64 -32.40 -18.80
N ILE A 30 19.82 -32.59 -17.48
CA ILE A 30 18.92 -33.42 -16.66
C ILE A 30 17.50 -32.83 -16.65
N LEU A 31 17.36 -31.52 -16.41
CA LEU A 31 16.06 -30.85 -16.37
C LEU A 31 15.35 -30.90 -17.71
N ALA A 32 16.06 -30.67 -18.82
CA ALA A 32 15.51 -30.75 -20.16
C ALA A 32 15.05 -32.19 -20.47
N LEU A 33 15.86 -33.20 -20.13
CA LEU A 33 15.49 -34.61 -20.33
C LEU A 33 14.26 -35.00 -19.50
N CYS A 34 14.20 -34.60 -18.23
CA CYS A 34 13.02 -34.82 -17.38
C CYS A 34 11.77 -34.18 -18.00
N THR A 35 11.89 -32.96 -18.53
CA THR A 35 10.75 -32.24 -19.12
C THR A 35 10.30 -32.85 -20.45
N ILE A 36 11.22 -33.34 -21.28
CA ILE A 36 10.91 -34.10 -22.51
C ILE A 36 10.16 -35.40 -22.20
N VAL A 37 10.59 -36.13 -21.15
CA VAL A 37 9.91 -37.35 -20.70
C VAL A 37 8.50 -37.03 -20.20
N LEU A 38 8.35 -36.01 -19.35
CA LEU A 38 7.03 -35.55 -18.86
C LEU A 38 6.13 -35.08 -20.01
N GLY A 39 6.67 -34.36 -20.99
CA GLY A 39 5.94 -33.94 -22.19
C GLY A 39 5.46 -35.13 -23.03
N SER A 40 6.30 -36.15 -23.18
CA SER A 40 5.97 -37.38 -23.89
C SER A 40 4.87 -38.19 -23.18
N VAL A 41 4.91 -38.22 -21.84
CA VAL A 41 3.84 -38.80 -21.00
C VAL A 41 2.54 -38.01 -21.18
N ASN A 42 2.57 -36.68 -21.17
CA ASN A 42 1.40 -35.83 -21.44
C ASN A 42 0.78 -36.14 -22.81
N LEU A 43 1.58 -36.20 -23.87
CA LEU A 43 1.10 -36.53 -25.22
C LEU A 43 0.54 -37.95 -25.31
N TYR A 44 1.15 -38.92 -24.62
CA TYR A 44 0.63 -40.28 -24.51
C TYR A 44 -0.75 -40.30 -23.86
N PHE A 45 -0.94 -39.59 -22.74
CA PHE A 45 -2.22 -39.49 -22.06
C PHE A 45 -3.30 -38.82 -22.92
N ILE A 46 -2.96 -37.70 -23.57
CA ILE A 46 -3.90 -37.00 -24.48
C ILE A 46 -4.33 -37.92 -25.63
N LYS A 47 -3.39 -38.72 -26.17
CA LYS A 47 -3.69 -39.66 -27.26
C LYS A 47 -4.57 -40.82 -26.79
N LYS A 48 -4.27 -41.42 -25.63
CA LYS A 48 -4.94 -42.64 -25.15
C LYS A 48 -6.29 -42.39 -24.49
N VAL A 49 -6.48 -41.26 -23.82
CA VAL A 49 -7.71 -40.99 -23.07
C VAL A 49 -8.68 -40.17 -23.94
N SER A 50 -9.80 -40.79 -24.32
CA SER A 50 -10.78 -40.20 -25.25
C SER A 50 -11.40 -38.88 -24.76
N ILE A 51 -11.40 -38.63 -23.44
CA ILE A 51 -11.88 -37.38 -22.86
C ILE A 51 -11.10 -36.15 -23.34
N PHE A 52 -9.83 -36.32 -23.73
CA PHE A 52 -8.99 -35.23 -24.23
C PHE A 52 -9.09 -35.05 -25.74
N HIS A 53 -9.94 -35.81 -26.45
CA HIS A 53 -10.17 -35.62 -27.90
C HIS A 53 -11.12 -34.46 -28.21
N ASN A 54 -10.90 -33.32 -27.56
CA ASN A 54 -11.66 -32.08 -27.68
C ASN A 54 -10.71 -30.87 -27.82
N ALA A 55 -11.27 -29.67 -28.01
CA ALA A 55 -10.49 -28.43 -28.19
C ALA A 55 -9.41 -28.20 -27.13
N PHE A 56 -9.69 -28.59 -25.87
CA PHE A 56 -8.73 -28.45 -24.79
C PHE A 56 -7.53 -29.39 -24.93
N GLY A 57 -7.76 -30.68 -25.20
CA GLY A 57 -6.64 -31.61 -25.38
C GLY A 57 -5.78 -31.28 -26.59
N TRP A 58 -6.37 -30.71 -27.66
CA TRP A 58 -5.61 -30.19 -28.80
C TRP A 58 -4.74 -28.99 -28.43
N LEU A 59 -5.28 -27.99 -27.71
CA LEU A 59 -4.49 -26.85 -27.23
C LEU A 59 -3.40 -27.28 -26.25
N TRP A 60 -3.69 -28.24 -25.36
CA TRP A 60 -2.72 -28.81 -24.43
C TRP A 60 -1.61 -29.58 -25.17
N ALA A 61 -1.96 -30.39 -26.17
CA ALA A 61 -0.98 -31.10 -26.99
C ALA A 61 -0.07 -30.12 -27.75
N SER A 62 -0.65 -29.12 -28.42
CA SER A 62 0.11 -28.11 -29.16
C SER A 62 1.06 -27.31 -28.27
N ARG A 63 0.60 -26.94 -27.06
CA ARG A 63 1.46 -26.28 -26.07
C ARG A 63 2.60 -27.20 -25.63
N THR A 64 2.30 -28.45 -25.31
CA THR A 64 3.30 -29.44 -24.88
C THR A 64 4.35 -29.66 -25.97
N VAL A 65 3.96 -29.72 -27.23
CA VAL A 65 4.89 -29.82 -28.37
C VAL A 65 5.78 -28.58 -28.47
N ALA A 66 5.22 -27.37 -28.31
CA ALA A 66 5.99 -26.13 -28.35
C ALA A 66 7.05 -26.06 -27.24
N GLU A 67 6.72 -26.51 -26.03
CA GLU A 67 7.68 -26.62 -24.92
C GLU A 67 8.73 -27.70 -25.19
N MET A 68 8.33 -28.87 -25.68
CA MET A 68 9.28 -29.94 -26.02
C MET A 68 10.30 -29.51 -27.08
N ILE A 69 9.93 -28.68 -28.05
CA ILE A 69 10.86 -28.14 -29.06
C ILE A 69 11.99 -27.33 -28.40
N VAL A 70 11.65 -26.53 -27.37
CA VAL A 70 12.62 -25.74 -26.60
C VAL A 70 13.54 -26.65 -25.79
N GLU A 71 12.96 -27.62 -25.09
CA GLU A 71 13.72 -28.54 -24.24
C GLU A 71 14.64 -29.47 -25.04
N VAL A 72 14.19 -29.93 -26.22
CA VAL A 72 15.03 -30.71 -27.14
C VAL A 72 16.24 -29.90 -27.59
N ASN A 73 16.06 -28.61 -27.88
CA ASN A 73 17.20 -27.77 -28.23
C ASN A 73 18.16 -27.56 -27.06
N HIS A 74 17.63 -27.38 -25.85
CA HIS A 74 18.47 -27.30 -24.65
C HIS A 74 19.24 -28.60 -24.37
N ALA A 75 18.60 -29.76 -24.54
CA ALA A 75 19.23 -31.06 -24.33
C ALA A 75 20.27 -31.41 -25.39
N LEU A 76 20.01 -31.10 -26.66
CA LEU A 76 20.87 -31.51 -27.78
C LEU A 76 21.94 -30.47 -28.15
N TYR A 77 21.73 -29.21 -27.79
CA TYR A 77 22.64 -28.14 -28.21
C TYR A 77 23.11 -27.27 -27.04
N THR A 78 22.21 -26.58 -26.34
CA THR A 78 22.63 -25.60 -25.31
C THR A 78 23.44 -26.26 -24.21
N ALA A 79 22.95 -27.36 -23.61
CA ALA A 79 23.65 -28.04 -22.53
C ALA A 79 24.98 -28.68 -23.00
N PRO A 80 25.05 -29.43 -24.12
CA PRO A 80 26.32 -29.93 -24.64
C PRO A 80 27.34 -28.83 -24.96
N VAL A 81 26.91 -27.71 -25.57
CA VAL A 81 27.80 -26.57 -25.86
C VAL A 81 28.29 -25.93 -24.56
N THR A 82 27.43 -25.79 -23.56
CA THR A 82 27.82 -25.29 -22.23
C THR A 82 28.83 -26.23 -21.57
N ILE A 83 28.64 -27.55 -21.64
CA ILE A 83 29.55 -28.55 -21.03
C ILE A 83 30.90 -28.60 -21.76
N ILE A 84 30.90 -28.60 -23.10
CA ILE A 84 32.07 -28.93 -23.92
C ILE A 84 32.88 -27.68 -24.28
N GLN A 85 32.26 -26.49 -24.29
CA GLN A 85 32.92 -25.24 -24.65
C GLN A 85 33.63 -25.25 -26.03
N PRO A 86 33.00 -25.75 -27.12
CA PRO A 86 33.65 -25.86 -28.43
C PRO A 86 34.01 -24.50 -29.04
N GLN A 87 35.25 -24.35 -29.53
CA GLN A 87 35.76 -23.09 -30.09
C GLN A 87 35.31 -22.80 -31.54
N ASN A 88 34.83 -23.81 -32.28
CA ASN A 88 34.54 -23.71 -33.72
C ASN A 88 33.10 -24.14 -34.06
N VAL A 89 32.10 -23.55 -33.39
CA VAL A 89 30.70 -23.79 -33.75
C VAL A 89 30.34 -22.89 -34.92
N ASP A 90 29.80 -23.47 -36.00
CA ASP A 90 29.28 -22.69 -37.12
C ASP A 90 28.16 -21.76 -36.62
N PRO A 91 28.31 -20.43 -36.75
CA PRO A 91 27.31 -19.48 -36.27
C PRO A 91 25.92 -19.73 -36.84
N SER A 92 25.82 -20.21 -38.09
CA SER A 92 24.57 -20.51 -38.79
C SER A 92 23.72 -21.53 -38.04
N VAL A 93 24.36 -22.53 -37.43
CA VAL A 93 23.69 -23.56 -36.62
C VAL A 93 23.08 -22.94 -35.37
N ALA A 94 23.81 -22.06 -34.69
CA ALA A 94 23.33 -21.38 -33.50
C ALA A 94 22.17 -20.42 -33.78
N TYR A 95 22.21 -19.70 -34.90
CA TYR A 95 21.11 -18.84 -35.33
C TYR A 95 19.83 -19.66 -35.54
N ILE A 96 19.92 -20.75 -36.32
CA ILE A 96 18.78 -21.62 -36.61
C ILE A 96 18.18 -22.17 -35.32
N LEU A 97 19.02 -22.68 -34.42
CA LEU A 97 18.57 -23.26 -33.15
C LEU A 97 17.98 -22.21 -32.21
N TYR A 98 18.54 -21.00 -32.15
CA TYR A 98 17.93 -19.89 -31.42
C TYR A 98 16.54 -19.56 -31.94
N PHE A 99 16.36 -19.48 -33.26
CA PHE A 99 15.05 -19.23 -33.87
C PHE A 99 14.05 -20.31 -33.52
N VAL A 100 14.45 -21.58 -33.57
CA VAL A 100 13.60 -22.72 -33.19
C VAL A 100 13.17 -22.61 -31.72
N THR A 101 14.09 -22.29 -30.80
CA THR A 101 13.76 -22.07 -29.39
C THR A 101 12.86 -20.86 -29.18
N PHE A 102 13.12 -19.76 -29.86
CA PHE A 102 12.32 -18.54 -29.74
C PHE A 102 10.88 -18.79 -30.19
N ILE A 103 10.70 -19.44 -31.35
CA ILE A 103 9.39 -19.81 -31.86
C ILE A 103 8.67 -20.75 -30.88
N GLY A 104 9.36 -21.77 -30.35
CA GLY A 104 8.80 -22.69 -29.36
C GLY A 104 8.35 -21.97 -28.08
N ALA A 105 9.19 -21.09 -27.54
CA ALA A 105 8.92 -20.37 -26.30
C ALA A 105 7.74 -19.39 -26.43
N VAL A 106 7.72 -18.57 -27.49
CA VAL A 106 6.64 -17.62 -27.76
C VAL A 106 5.33 -18.34 -28.04
N SER A 107 5.37 -19.40 -28.85
CA SER A 107 4.20 -20.22 -29.13
C SER A 107 3.65 -20.87 -27.86
N GLY A 108 4.51 -21.40 -27.00
CA GLY A 108 4.13 -21.96 -25.71
C GLY A 108 3.40 -20.95 -24.82
N CYS A 109 3.91 -19.72 -24.72
CA CYS A 109 3.29 -18.64 -23.94
C CYS A 109 1.91 -18.25 -24.46
N LEU A 110 1.77 -18.05 -25.78
CA LEU A 110 0.49 -17.67 -26.39
C LEU A 110 -0.56 -18.79 -26.27
N LEU A 111 -0.14 -20.04 -26.48
CA LEU A 111 -1.00 -21.21 -26.29
C LEU A 111 -1.42 -21.38 -24.83
N HIS A 112 -0.58 -21.03 -23.86
CA HIS A 112 -0.92 -21.03 -22.45
C HIS A 112 -2.00 -19.98 -22.11
N GLY A 113 -1.90 -18.78 -22.68
CA GLY A 113 -2.92 -17.75 -22.56
C GLY A 113 -4.26 -18.21 -23.12
N LEU A 114 -4.26 -18.79 -24.33
CA LEU A 114 -5.48 -19.32 -24.93
C LEU A 114 -6.06 -20.51 -24.15
N LEU A 115 -5.22 -21.39 -23.61
CA LEU A 115 -5.66 -22.51 -22.76
C LEU A 115 -6.37 -21.99 -21.49
N SER A 116 -5.89 -20.89 -20.92
CA SER A 116 -6.50 -20.24 -19.75
C SER A 116 -7.87 -19.65 -20.10
N VAL A 117 -7.98 -18.96 -21.25
CA VAL A 117 -9.27 -18.44 -21.76
C VAL A 117 -10.24 -19.59 -22.08
N ASN A 118 -9.75 -20.68 -22.66
CA ASN A 118 -10.54 -21.89 -22.91
C ASN A 118 -11.16 -22.44 -21.63
N ARG A 119 -10.37 -22.54 -20.56
CA ARG A 119 -10.86 -22.99 -19.24
C ARG A 119 -11.87 -22.01 -18.64
N CYS A 120 -11.61 -20.71 -18.69
CA CYS A 120 -12.52 -19.69 -18.18
C CYS A 120 -13.89 -19.76 -18.87
N ILE A 121 -13.91 -19.83 -20.21
CA ILE A 121 -15.15 -19.92 -20.99
C ILE A 121 -15.85 -21.28 -20.76
N ALA A 122 -15.10 -22.37 -20.58
CA ALA A 122 -15.68 -23.67 -20.25
C ALA A 122 -16.44 -23.65 -18.91
N VAL A 123 -15.94 -22.91 -17.92
CA VAL A 123 -16.53 -22.83 -16.57
C VAL A 123 -17.66 -21.80 -16.50
N TYR A 124 -17.44 -20.57 -16.99
CA TYR A 124 -18.39 -19.47 -16.82
C TYR A 124 -19.45 -19.38 -17.92
N PHE A 125 -19.14 -19.88 -19.13
CA PHE A 125 -20.03 -19.78 -20.29
C PHE A 125 -20.16 -21.11 -21.04
N PRO A 126 -20.56 -22.21 -20.37
CA PRO A 126 -20.56 -23.56 -20.95
C PRO A 126 -21.44 -23.68 -22.21
N VAL A 127 -22.53 -22.91 -22.29
CA VAL A 127 -23.44 -22.87 -23.45
C VAL A 127 -22.76 -22.28 -24.69
N HIS A 128 -21.87 -21.31 -24.51
CA HIS A 128 -21.12 -20.67 -25.60
C HIS A 128 -19.81 -21.38 -25.94
N TYR A 129 -19.33 -22.28 -25.08
CA TYR A 129 -18.06 -22.99 -25.28
C TYR A 129 -17.99 -23.74 -26.62
N ARG A 130 -19.05 -24.49 -26.98
CA ARG A 130 -19.10 -25.24 -28.26
C ARG A 130 -19.15 -24.33 -29.50
N ARG A 131 -19.61 -23.08 -29.34
CA ARG A 131 -19.66 -22.08 -30.41
C ARG A 131 -18.32 -21.37 -30.60
N ILE A 132 -17.60 -21.13 -29.50
CA ILE A 132 -16.33 -20.38 -29.49
C ILE A 132 -15.14 -21.30 -29.81
N PHE A 133 -15.00 -22.43 -29.10
CA PHE A 133 -13.88 -23.35 -29.26
C PHE A 133 -14.22 -24.51 -30.20
N THR A 134 -14.42 -24.19 -31.47
CA THR A 134 -14.53 -25.20 -32.54
C THR A 134 -13.14 -25.74 -32.92
N LYS A 135 -13.10 -26.93 -33.54
CA LYS A 135 -11.84 -27.49 -34.07
C LYS A 135 -11.19 -26.54 -35.08
N SER A 136 -12.00 -25.91 -35.94
CA SER A 136 -11.54 -24.94 -36.94
C SER A 136 -10.94 -23.68 -36.30
N PHE A 137 -11.55 -23.18 -35.21
CA PHE A 137 -11.00 -22.04 -34.47
C PHE A 137 -9.65 -22.38 -33.83
N CYS A 138 -9.54 -23.54 -33.16
CA CYS A 138 -8.29 -23.94 -32.52
C CYS A 138 -7.17 -24.13 -33.55
N PHE A 139 -7.46 -24.80 -34.67
CA PHE A 139 -6.50 -24.99 -35.75
C PHE A 139 -6.10 -23.65 -36.38
N GLY A 140 -7.06 -22.79 -36.67
CA GLY A 140 -6.80 -21.45 -37.22
C GLY A 140 -5.94 -20.59 -36.31
N TYR A 141 -6.16 -20.66 -34.99
CA TYR A 141 -5.37 -19.92 -34.01
C TYR A 141 -3.95 -20.46 -33.87
N ILE A 142 -3.78 -21.79 -33.83
CA ILE A 142 -2.45 -22.42 -33.82
C ILE A 142 -1.67 -22.05 -35.09
N ALA A 143 -2.33 -22.10 -36.25
CA ALA A 143 -1.74 -21.69 -37.52
C ALA A 143 -1.36 -20.20 -37.52
N ALA A 144 -2.23 -19.32 -37.00
CA ALA A 144 -1.96 -17.90 -36.88
C ALA A 144 -0.74 -17.62 -35.98
N ILE A 145 -0.62 -18.30 -34.83
CA ILE A 145 0.56 -18.21 -33.97
C ILE A 145 1.81 -18.61 -34.74
N GLY A 146 1.76 -19.74 -35.47
CA GLY A 146 2.89 -20.20 -36.28
C GLY A 146 3.35 -19.15 -37.29
N VAL A 147 2.40 -18.59 -38.05
CA VAL A 147 2.68 -17.53 -39.04
C VAL A 147 3.22 -16.27 -38.38
N SER A 148 2.62 -15.81 -37.27
CA SER A 148 3.09 -14.63 -36.54
C SER A 148 4.47 -14.83 -35.92
N CYS A 149 4.78 -16.01 -35.39
CA CYS A 149 6.09 -16.33 -34.84
C CYS A 149 7.16 -16.39 -35.94
N LEU A 150 6.83 -16.93 -37.12
CA LEU A 150 7.71 -16.92 -38.28
C LEU A 150 7.96 -15.50 -38.81
N ALA A 151 6.93 -14.65 -38.85
CA ALA A 151 7.06 -13.24 -39.24
C ALA A 151 7.87 -12.42 -38.23
N LEU A 152 7.73 -12.70 -36.92
CA LEU A 152 8.56 -12.09 -35.89
C LEU A 152 10.01 -12.57 -35.99
N ALA A 153 10.22 -13.87 -36.18
CA ALA A 153 11.54 -14.46 -36.36
C ALA A 153 12.28 -13.86 -37.57
N SER A 154 11.60 -13.62 -38.69
CA SER A 154 12.22 -13.00 -39.87
C SER A 154 12.65 -11.55 -39.65
N ILE A 155 11.99 -10.80 -38.75
CA ILE A 155 12.42 -9.44 -38.36
C ILE A 155 13.72 -9.48 -37.56
N TYR A 156 13.95 -10.51 -36.74
CA TYR A 156 15.20 -10.71 -36.00
C TYR A 156 16.40 -11.07 -36.90
N ILE A 157 16.18 -11.44 -38.16
CA ILE A 157 17.26 -11.59 -39.17
C ILE A 157 17.79 -10.23 -39.63
N VAL A 158 16.97 -9.16 -39.51
CA VAL A 158 17.27 -7.80 -40.01
C VAL A 158 17.86 -6.88 -38.95
N PHE A 159 17.69 -7.19 -37.66
CA PHE A 159 18.22 -6.40 -36.53
C PHE A 159 19.29 -7.18 -35.75
N PRO A 160 20.42 -6.54 -35.36
CA PRO A 160 21.44 -7.22 -34.57
C PRO A 160 20.89 -7.53 -33.18
N CYS A 161 20.66 -8.81 -32.87
CA CYS A 161 20.17 -9.23 -31.57
C CYS A 161 21.31 -9.80 -30.71
N ASN A 162 21.56 -9.12 -29.59
CA ASN A 162 22.53 -9.48 -28.54
C ASN A 162 22.06 -10.68 -27.69
N MET A 163 21.20 -11.54 -28.24
CA MET A 163 20.47 -12.60 -27.54
C MET A 163 20.82 -14.01 -28.02
N ILE A 164 21.83 -14.11 -28.87
CA ILE A 164 22.10 -15.33 -29.63
C ILE A 164 23.18 -16.10 -28.90
N GLY A 165 22.72 -16.99 -28.01
CA GLY A 165 23.53 -18.02 -27.40
C GLY A 165 24.38 -17.58 -26.20
N TYR A 166 24.71 -18.57 -25.39
CA TYR A 166 25.62 -18.45 -24.26
C TYR A 166 27.02 -18.06 -24.75
N SER A 167 27.55 -16.94 -24.25
CA SER A 167 28.94 -16.52 -24.46
C SER A 167 29.74 -16.63 -23.15
N PRO A 168 30.49 -17.71 -22.94
CA PRO A 168 31.31 -17.93 -21.73
C PRO A 168 32.45 -16.91 -21.59
N THR A 169 32.75 -16.15 -22.64
CA THR A 169 33.71 -15.04 -22.66
C THR A 169 33.11 -13.70 -22.21
N ARG A 170 31.77 -13.58 -22.14
CA ARG A 170 31.07 -12.36 -21.68
C ARG A 170 30.15 -12.54 -20.47
N GLN A 171 29.68 -13.76 -20.18
CA GLN A 171 28.77 -14.05 -19.06
C GLN A 171 29.45 -14.90 -17.98
N LYS A 172 29.57 -14.35 -16.76
CA LYS A 172 29.85 -15.15 -15.55
C LYS A 172 28.54 -15.79 -15.09
N LEU A 173 28.36 -17.07 -15.35
CA LEU A 173 27.15 -17.79 -14.93
C LEU A 173 27.23 -18.18 -13.45
N GLY A 174 26.17 -17.89 -12.70
CA GLY A 174 25.97 -18.35 -11.33
C GLY A 174 24.54 -18.09 -10.86
N PRO A 175 24.08 -18.68 -9.73
CA PRO A 175 22.70 -18.54 -9.21
C PRO A 175 22.28 -17.09 -8.86
N LYS A 176 23.19 -16.13 -9.01
CA LYS A 176 22.97 -14.69 -8.82
C LYS A 176 22.87 -13.90 -10.13
N ASP A 177 23.24 -14.51 -11.26
CA ASP A 177 23.07 -13.90 -12.58
C ASP A 177 21.58 -13.85 -12.95
N ARG A 178 21.14 -12.70 -13.47
CA ARG A 178 19.71 -12.42 -13.70
C ARG A 178 19.16 -13.23 -14.87
N ASP A 179 19.97 -13.45 -15.91
CA ASP A 179 19.55 -14.16 -17.10
C ASP A 179 19.58 -15.67 -16.84
N PHE A 180 20.58 -16.19 -16.12
CA PHE A 180 20.59 -17.55 -15.61
C PHE A 180 19.42 -17.84 -14.64
N SER A 181 19.16 -16.94 -13.68
CA SER A 181 18.04 -17.08 -12.76
C SER A 181 16.70 -16.92 -13.47
N ARG A 182 16.63 -16.14 -14.55
CA ARG A 182 15.44 -16.04 -15.41
C ARG A 182 15.24 -17.35 -16.16
N ASP A 183 16.29 -17.93 -16.72
CA ASP A 183 16.21 -19.14 -17.54
C ASP A 183 15.94 -20.37 -16.64
N ILE A 184 16.57 -20.49 -15.47
CA ILE A 184 16.19 -21.47 -14.43
C ILE A 184 14.73 -21.28 -13.98
N ARG A 185 14.26 -20.04 -13.82
CA ARG A 185 12.85 -19.79 -13.50
C ARG A 185 11.94 -20.25 -14.64
N PHE A 186 12.32 -20.07 -15.90
CA PHE A 186 11.56 -20.59 -17.03
C PHE A 186 11.57 -22.12 -17.08
N PHE A 187 12.72 -22.79 -16.86
CA PHE A 187 12.79 -24.25 -16.75
C PHE A 187 11.95 -24.79 -15.58
N ALA A 188 12.08 -24.20 -14.38
CA ALA A 188 11.30 -24.58 -13.21
C ALA A 188 9.80 -24.32 -13.42
N GLN A 189 9.45 -23.24 -14.12
CA GLN A 189 8.08 -22.92 -14.50
C GLN A 189 7.53 -23.97 -15.47
N SER A 190 8.25 -24.34 -16.53
CA SER A 190 7.84 -25.37 -17.49
C SER A 190 7.69 -26.74 -16.84
N ALA A 191 8.66 -27.15 -16.00
CA ALA A 191 8.61 -28.43 -15.29
C ALA A 191 7.44 -28.49 -14.29
N PHE A 192 7.27 -27.44 -13.46
CA PHE A 192 6.19 -27.39 -12.48
C PHE A 192 4.81 -27.34 -13.17
N GLN A 193 4.69 -26.59 -14.27
CA GLN A 193 3.46 -26.55 -15.04
C GLN A 193 3.14 -27.90 -15.70
N ASN A 194 4.13 -28.64 -16.21
CA ASN A 194 3.91 -29.98 -16.76
C ASN A 194 3.46 -30.99 -15.69
N VAL A 195 4.04 -30.94 -14.48
CA VAL A 195 3.60 -31.75 -13.33
C VAL A 195 2.19 -31.37 -12.88
N TYR A 196 1.90 -30.08 -12.82
CA TYR A 196 0.59 -29.55 -12.44
C TYR A 196 -0.51 -29.95 -13.42
N MET A 197 -0.21 -29.93 -14.73
CA MET A 197 -1.12 -30.39 -15.77
C MET A 197 -1.36 -31.90 -15.67
N LEU A 198 -0.36 -32.70 -15.30
CA LEU A 198 -0.50 -34.13 -15.05
C LEU A 198 -1.39 -34.41 -13.84
N PHE A 199 -1.21 -33.67 -12.74
CA PHE A 199 -2.07 -33.74 -11.55
C PHE A 199 -3.51 -33.35 -11.87
N THR A 200 -3.69 -32.29 -12.66
CA THR A 200 -5.00 -31.83 -13.13
C THR A 200 -5.66 -32.89 -14.02
N ALA A 201 -4.91 -33.51 -14.93
CA ALA A 201 -5.41 -34.60 -15.78
C ALA A 201 -5.77 -35.84 -14.96
N ALA A 202 -4.95 -36.22 -13.99
CA ALA A 202 -5.24 -37.33 -13.07
C ALA A 202 -6.49 -37.05 -12.22
N ALA A 203 -6.66 -35.82 -11.72
CA ALA A 203 -7.85 -35.40 -11.00
C ALA A 203 -9.11 -35.42 -11.89
N ILE A 204 -9.00 -34.99 -13.15
CA ILE A 204 -10.10 -35.05 -14.14
C ILE A 204 -10.47 -36.51 -14.43
N VAL A 205 -9.50 -37.38 -14.70
CA VAL A 205 -9.73 -38.81 -14.97
C VAL A 205 -10.32 -39.51 -13.75
N TYR A 206 -9.82 -39.21 -12.54
CA TYR A 206 -10.35 -39.73 -11.28
C TYR A 206 -11.79 -39.28 -11.04
N ALA A 207 -12.08 -37.98 -11.25
CA ALA A 207 -13.43 -37.44 -11.13
C ALA A 207 -14.41 -38.06 -12.14
N ASN A 208 -13.98 -38.25 -13.39
CA ASN A 208 -14.83 -38.82 -14.44
C ASN A 208 -15.05 -40.33 -14.33
N ASN A 209 -14.10 -41.09 -13.79
CA ASN A 209 -14.25 -42.54 -13.61
C ASN A 209 -15.09 -42.92 -12.38
N ARG A 210 -15.49 -41.94 -11.54
CA ARG A 210 -16.15 -42.21 -10.25
C ARG A 210 -17.62 -41.82 -10.11
N TYR A 211 -18.33 -41.18 -11.06
CA TYR A 211 -19.81 -41.11 -11.10
C TYR A 211 -20.39 -40.25 -12.27
N LYS A 212 -21.66 -40.50 -12.65
CA LYS A 212 -22.58 -39.62 -13.44
C LYS A 212 -23.59 -38.96 -12.48
N PRO A 213 -24.42 -37.95 -12.84
CA PRO A 213 -24.28 -36.88 -13.82
C PRO A 213 -24.61 -35.52 -13.16
N ASP A 214 -23.65 -34.78 -12.59
CA ASP A 214 -23.82 -33.33 -12.35
C ASP A 214 -22.46 -32.63 -12.34
N HIS A 215 -22.27 -31.74 -13.30
CA HIS A 215 -21.01 -31.19 -13.78
C HIS A 215 -20.27 -30.24 -12.80
N GLN A 216 -20.59 -30.23 -11.50
CA GLN A 216 -20.06 -29.24 -10.56
C GLN A 216 -18.60 -29.51 -10.15
N LEU A 217 -18.21 -30.76 -9.93
CA LEU A 217 -16.87 -31.09 -9.43
C LEU A 217 -15.76 -30.77 -10.46
N VAL A 218 -16.04 -31.02 -11.74
CA VAL A 218 -15.10 -30.72 -12.86
C VAL A 218 -14.94 -29.21 -13.04
N ASN A 219 -16.01 -28.43 -12.84
CA ASN A 219 -15.96 -26.97 -12.88
C ASN A 219 -15.22 -26.39 -11.66
N LEU A 220 -15.41 -26.96 -10.48
CA LEU A 220 -14.70 -26.58 -9.25
C LEU A 220 -13.20 -26.85 -9.37
N LEU A 221 -12.82 -28.04 -9.85
CA LEU A 221 -11.42 -28.42 -10.11
C LEU A 221 -10.81 -27.58 -11.25
N GLY A 222 -11.57 -27.27 -12.30
CA GLY A 222 -11.17 -26.34 -13.35
C GLY A 222 -10.93 -24.91 -12.84
N PHE A 223 -11.75 -24.45 -11.90
CA PHE A 223 -11.62 -23.13 -11.28
C PHE A 223 -10.43 -23.06 -10.30
N PHE A 224 -10.27 -24.04 -9.41
CA PHE A 224 -9.13 -24.10 -8.50
C PHE A 224 -7.80 -24.27 -9.23
N SER A 225 -7.80 -24.98 -10.37
CA SER A 225 -6.61 -25.11 -11.19
C SER A 225 -6.19 -23.80 -11.88
N LEU A 226 -7.17 -23.01 -12.33
CA LEU A 226 -6.98 -21.67 -12.89
C LEU A 226 -6.47 -20.69 -11.82
N LEU A 227 -7.08 -20.71 -10.62
CA LEU A 227 -6.71 -19.86 -9.49
C LEU A 227 -5.28 -20.15 -9.03
N GLY A 228 -4.90 -21.42 -8.95
CA GLY A 228 -3.53 -21.84 -8.63
C GLY A 228 -2.51 -21.30 -9.64
N ALA A 229 -2.79 -21.39 -10.94
CA ALA A 229 -1.91 -20.88 -11.99
C ALA A 229 -1.77 -19.34 -11.94
N HIS A 230 -2.86 -18.60 -11.71
CA HIS A 230 -2.84 -17.14 -11.61
C HIS A 230 -2.18 -16.64 -10.32
N ILE A 231 -2.38 -17.31 -9.17
CA ILE A 231 -1.72 -16.97 -7.91
C ILE A 231 -0.21 -17.20 -8.03
N VAL A 232 0.23 -18.32 -8.62
CA VAL A 232 1.66 -18.58 -8.84
C VAL A 232 2.28 -17.51 -9.74
N ASN A 233 1.61 -17.12 -10.83
CA ASN A 233 2.07 -16.04 -11.70
C ASN A 233 2.06 -14.67 -11.01
N ALA A 234 1.05 -14.36 -10.19
CA ALA A 234 0.91 -13.09 -9.48
C ALA A 234 1.90 -12.95 -8.31
N VAL A 235 2.13 -14.01 -7.53
CA VAL A 235 3.11 -14.05 -6.44
C VAL A 235 4.53 -13.88 -6.97
N MET A 236 4.80 -14.39 -8.18
CA MET A 236 6.09 -14.23 -8.86
C MET A 236 6.25 -12.86 -9.56
N ALA A 237 5.15 -12.18 -9.92
CA ALA A 237 5.15 -10.86 -10.56
C ALA A 237 5.13 -9.66 -9.58
N CYS A 238 4.65 -9.85 -8.33
CA CYS A 238 4.41 -8.75 -7.41
C CYS A 238 5.64 -8.42 -6.53
N ARG A 239 6.59 -7.65 -7.06
CA ARG A 239 7.55 -6.84 -6.28
C ARG A 239 7.76 -5.47 -6.94
N ARG A 240 6.91 -4.48 -6.63
CA ARG A 240 7.23 -3.07 -6.91
C ARG A 240 8.10 -2.50 -5.79
N ARG A 241 9.31 -2.03 -6.08
CA ARG A 241 10.20 -1.45 -5.06
C ARG A 241 11.02 -0.27 -5.56
N THR A 242 11.26 0.65 -4.63
CA THR A 242 12.16 1.80 -4.76
C THR A 242 13.62 1.37 -4.95
N PRO A 243 14.47 2.21 -5.59
CA PRO A 243 15.92 2.01 -5.68
C PRO A 243 16.56 1.70 -4.31
N TYR A 244 17.12 0.50 -4.14
CA TYR A 244 17.89 0.13 -2.95
C TYR A 244 19.36 -0.03 -3.33
N TYR A 245 20.23 0.79 -2.74
CA TYR A 245 21.68 0.68 -2.90
C TYR A 245 22.25 -0.03 -1.68
N PRO A 246 22.78 -1.27 -1.81
CA PRO A 246 23.35 -2.02 -0.70
C PRO A 246 24.66 -1.41 -0.18
N PHE A 247 25.34 -0.58 -0.98
CA PHE A 247 26.60 0.05 -0.61
C PHE A 247 26.55 1.57 -0.81
N GLY A 248 27.47 2.27 -0.18
CA GLY A 248 27.67 3.70 -0.35
C GLY A 248 29.15 4.07 -0.34
N THR A 249 29.47 5.24 -0.88
CA THR A 249 30.81 5.82 -0.86
C THR A 249 30.73 7.33 -0.71
N ASP A 250 31.69 7.90 0.01
CA ASP A 250 31.85 9.34 0.23
C ASP A 250 33.26 9.62 0.77
N TYR A 251 33.69 10.87 0.76
CA TYR A 251 34.82 11.32 1.58
C TYR A 251 34.33 11.69 2.98
N ALA A 252 35.06 11.27 4.02
CA ALA A 252 34.67 11.46 5.41
C ALA A 252 34.40 12.94 5.76
N LYS A 253 33.15 13.26 6.11
CA LYS A 253 32.72 14.64 6.45
C LYS A 253 33.31 15.16 7.75
N SER A 254 33.64 14.26 8.69
CA SER A 254 34.30 14.58 9.95
C SER A 254 35.12 13.40 10.43
N GLY A 255 36.07 13.64 11.33
CA GLY A 255 36.89 12.61 11.99
C GLY A 255 36.14 11.77 13.05
N ARG A 256 34.80 11.89 13.15
CA ARG A 256 33.98 11.22 14.17
C ARG A 256 33.58 9.79 13.79
N ALA A 257 33.60 9.45 12.50
CA ALA A 257 33.21 8.12 12.05
C ALA A 257 34.28 7.09 12.44
N MET A 258 33.85 5.91 12.89
CA MET A 258 34.73 4.82 13.29
C MET A 258 34.54 3.65 12.32
N CYS A 259 35.64 3.11 11.80
CA CYS A 259 35.60 1.98 10.88
C CYS A 259 35.03 0.75 11.59
N ARG A 260 34.04 0.09 10.98
CA ARG A 260 33.38 -1.08 11.56
C ARG A 260 34.28 -2.31 11.65
N LYS A 261 35.31 -2.45 10.79
CA LYS A 261 36.32 -3.51 10.85
C LYS A 261 37.38 -3.23 11.91
N CYS A 262 38.25 -2.24 11.69
CA CYS A 262 39.43 -2.02 12.54
C CYS A 262 39.16 -1.20 13.81
N LYS A 263 37.94 -0.68 13.98
CA LYS A 263 37.51 0.17 15.11
C LYS A 263 38.33 1.47 15.29
N ARG A 264 39.13 1.88 14.30
CA ARG A 264 39.85 3.16 14.33
C ARG A 264 39.02 4.28 13.68
N ARG A 265 39.31 5.53 14.05
CA ARG A 265 38.66 6.71 13.45
C ARG A 265 39.01 6.82 11.96
N ILE A 266 38.04 7.26 11.15
CA ILE A 266 38.22 7.58 9.75
C ILE A 266 38.54 9.07 9.65
N VAL A 267 39.70 9.41 9.11
CA VAL A 267 40.20 10.79 9.03
C VAL A 267 39.30 11.62 8.11
N MET A 268 39.00 12.85 8.50
CA MET A 268 38.23 13.79 7.67
C MET A 268 38.87 13.94 6.28
N GLY A 269 38.07 13.95 5.23
CA GLY A 269 38.53 14.05 3.83
C GLY A 269 39.02 12.75 3.21
N SER A 270 39.20 11.66 3.98
CA SER A 270 39.61 10.36 3.42
C SER A 270 38.45 9.61 2.74
N LEU A 271 38.76 8.86 1.69
CA LEU A 271 37.82 7.97 1.00
C LEU A 271 37.35 6.86 1.95
N ARG A 272 36.03 6.65 2.02
CA ARG A 272 35.40 5.61 2.81
C ARG A 272 34.25 4.95 2.05
N LEU A 273 34.06 3.66 2.27
CA LEU A 273 32.92 2.90 1.74
C LEU A 273 32.01 2.47 2.89
N SER A 274 30.74 2.22 2.58
CA SER A 274 29.75 1.75 3.55
C SER A 274 28.98 0.53 3.05
N ILE A 275 28.59 -0.29 4.01
CA ILE A 275 27.50 -1.26 3.84
C ILE A 275 26.22 -0.59 4.36
N ARG A 276 25.15 -0.61 3.58
CA ARG A 276 23.90 0.10 3.88
C ARG A 276 22.85 -0.86 4.45
N THR A 277 22.69 -0.80 5.77
CA THR A 277 21.75 -1.65 6.51
C THR A 277 20.47 -0.90 6.83
N PRO A 278 19.32 -1.57 6.98
CA PRO A 278 18.11 -0.93 7.49
C PRO A 278 18.38 -0.22 8.82
N SER A 279 17.92 1.03 8.94
CA SER A 279 18.14 1.81 10.15
C SER A 279 17.22 1.32 11.28
N SER A 280 17.77 1.12 12.47
CA SER A 280 16.98 0.92 13.71
C SER A 280 16.45 2.24 14.30
N LYS A 281 16.73 3.38 13.64
CA LYS A 281 16.41 4.71 14.19
C LYS A 281 15.37 5.48 13.38
N HIS A 282 15.16 5.11 12.12
CA HIS A 282 14.19 5.77 11.24
C HIS A 282 13.84 4.84 10.08
N ASP A 283 12.71 5.11 9.40
CA ASP A 283 12.43 4.48 8.11
C ASP A 283 13.56 4.85 7.12
N GLY A 284 14.25 3.83 6.57
CA GLY A 284 15.36 4.01 5.64
C GLY A 284 16.58 3.15 5.97
N THR A 285 17.75 3.53 5.45
CA THR A 285 19.02 2.83 5.68
C THR A 285 20.02 3.71 6.44
N ILE A 286 20.94 3.08 7.16
CA ILE A 286 22.10 3.71 7.78
C ILE A 286 23.38 3.18 7.14
N ASP A 287 24.38 4.05 6.98
CA ASP A 287 25.69 3.69 6.46
C ASP A 287 26.60 3.18 7.58
N GLU A 288 27.03 1.92 7.44
CA GLU A 288 28.10 1.36 8.23
C GLU A 288 29.44 1.63 7.55
N TRP A 289 30.16 2.65 8.02
CA TRP A 289 31.40 3.12 7.39
C TRP A 289 32.62 2.23 7.67
N TYR A 290 33.45 2.06 6.63
CA TYR A 290 34.74 1.38 6.64
C TYR A 290 35.80 2.28 6.01
N HIS A 291 37.07 2.14 6.41
CA HIS A 291 38.17 2.62 5.55
C HIS A 291 38.11 1.90 4.22
N CYS A 292 38.52 2.55 3.13
CA CYS A 292 38.50 1.96 1.78
C CYS A 292 39.11 0.56 1.75
N ASP A 293 40.31 0.38 2.31
CA ASP A 293 41.01 -0.91 2.31
C ASP A 293 40.38 -1.94 3.26
N CYS A 294 39.73 -1.48 4.33
CA CYS A 294 39.05 -2.36 5.26
C CYS A 294 37.74 -2.92 4.70
N PHE A 295 37.10 -2.21 3.77
CA PHE A 295 35.81 -2.59 3.21
C PHE A 295 35.88 -3.92 2.45
N TRP A 296 36.85 -4.06 1.54
CA TRP A 296 36.96 -5.19 0.62
C TRP A 296 37.09 -6.55 1.33
N SER A 297 37.86 -6.58 2.41
CA SER A 297 38.02 -7.78 3.23
C SER A 297 36.77 -8.20 4.04
N ASN A 298 35.75 -7.34 4.12
CA ASN A 298 34.53 -7.58 4.88
C ASN A 298 33.30 -7.62 3.94
N LEU A 299 33.53 -7.65 2.64
CA LEU A 299 32.48 -7.69 1.63
C LEU A 299 31.95 -9.13 1.52
N THR A 300 30.68 -9.33 1.84
CA THR A 300 30.01 -10.64 1.75
C THR A 300 29.07 -10.76 0.55
N ASN A 301 28.73 -9.63 -0.06
CA ASN A 301 27.71 -9.49 -1.09
C ASN A 301 28.37 -9.04 -2.39
N GLU A 302 27.78 -9.41 -3.53
CA GLU A 302 28.24 -8.93 -4.83
C GLU A 302 28.12 -7.41 -4.92
N ILE A 303 29.19 -6.80 -5.43
CA ILE A 303 29.31 -5.36 -5.58
C ILE A 303 29.62 -5.06 -7.04
N ASN A 304 28.97 -4.03 -7.56
CA ASN A 304 29.27 -3.42 -8.85
C ASN A 304 29.07 -1.90 -8.74
N GLU A 305 29.50 -1.14 -9.75
CA GLU A 305 29.45 0.32 -9.73
C GLU A 305 28.01 0.84 -9.55
N THR A 306 27.02 0.14 -10.11
CA THR A 306 25.61 0.56 -10.02
C THR A 306 25.00 0.32 -8.63
N SER A 307 25.60 -0.56 -7.82
CA SER A 307 25.14 -0.91 -6.47
C SER A 307 25.65 0.04 -5.38
N ILE A 308 26.56 0.97 -5.73
CA ILE A 308 27.20 1.91 -4.81
C ILE A 308 26.55 3.29 -4.94
N LEU A 309 25.97 3.80 -3.84
CA LEU A 309 25.49 5.18 -3.76
C LEU A 309 26.67 6.17 -3.70
N GLY A 310 26.67 7.20 -4.55
CA GLY A 310 27.59 8.34 -4.47
C GLY A 310 28.91 8.14 -5.24
N ILE A 311 29.05 7.02 -5.96
CA ILE A 311 30.25 6.68 -6.74
C ILE A 311 30.59 7.71 -7.82
N GLU A 312 29.57 8.37 -8.37
CA GLU A 312 29.70 9.40 -9.40
C GLU A 312 30.28 10.73 -8.90
N ASN A 313 30.39 10.93 -7.58
CA ASN A 313 30.95 12.15 -6.99
C ASN A 313 32.43 11.99 -6.58
N LEU A 314 33.05 10.83 -6.84
CA LEU A 314 34.42 10.56 -6.46
C LEU A 314 35.42 11.28 -7.37
N LYS A 315 36.67 11.41 -6.90
CA LYS A 315 37.76 11.85 -7.76
C LYS A 315 38.02 10.73 -8.76
N TRP A 316 38.39 11.07 -9.98
CA TRP A 316 38.60 10.08 -11.04
C TRP A 316 39.59 8.97 -10.65
N LYS A 317 40.70 9.35 -10.00
CA LYS A 317 41.69 8.41 -9.43
C LYS A 317 41.06 7.41 -8.45
N ASP A 318 40.19 7.87 -7.57
CA ASP A 318 39.55 7.04 -6.55
C ASP A 318 38.42 6.18 -7.13
N LEU A 319 37.71 6.69 -8.15
CA LEU A 319 36.76 5.89 -8.93
C LEU A 319 37.48 4.73 -9.63
N LYS A 320 38.61 5.00 -10.30
CA LYS A 320 39.46 3.96 -10.92
C LYS A 320 39.91 2.93 -9.89
N ARG A 321 40.39 3.37 -8.72
CA ARG A 321 40.78 2.48 -7.61
C ARG A 321 39.64 1.56 -7.16
N ILE A 322 38.42 2.08 -7.04
CA ILE A 322 37.24 1.27 -6.68
C ILE A 322 36.91 0.28 -7.80
N ARG A 323 36.90 0.71 -9.07
CA ARG A 323 36.66 -0.20 -10.21
C ARG A 323 37.67 -1.33 -10.26
N GLU A 324 38.96 -1.03 -10.08
CA GLU A 324 40.03 -2.03 -9.99
C GLU A 324 39.76 -3.01 -8.84
N SER A 325 39.40 -2.51 -7.66
CA SER A 325 39.08 -3.35 -6.51
C SER A 325 37.84 -4.23 -6.73
N ILE A 326 36.83 -3.76 -7.47
CA ILE A 326 35.65 -4.55 -7.87
C ILE A 326 36.07 -5.69 -8.81
N ARG A 327 36.90 -5.40 -9.83
CA ARG A 327 37.41 -6.40 -10.78
C ARG A 327 38.28 -7.46 -10.09
N GLU A 328 39.14 -7.04 -9.17
CA GLU A 328 39.93 -7.94 -8.33
C GLU A 328 39.05 -8.88 -7.49
N GLN A 329 38.00 -8.36 -6.86
CA GLN A 329 37.02 -9.18 -6.12
C GLN A 329 36.25 -10.14 -7.03
N ALA A 330 36.03 -9.78 -8.29
CA ALA A 330 35.36 -10.63 -9.27
C ALA A 330 36.26 -11.75 -9.84
N GLY A 331 37.52 -11.87 -9.37
CA GLY A 331 38.45 -12.92 -9.79
C GLY A 331 39.03 -12.73 -11.19
N GLU A 332 38.99 -11.51 -11.75
CA GLU A 332 39.58 -11.20 -13.05
C GLU A 332 41.11 -11.07 -12.91
N ALA A 333 41.85 -11.98 -13.55
CA ALA A 333 43.31 -11.96 -13.54
C ALA A 333 43.85 -10.64 -14.13
N PRO A 334 45.04 -10.15 -13.69
CA PRO A 334 45.59 -8.91 -14.21
C PRO A 334 46.16 -9.10 -15.63
N ALA A 335 45.29 -9.29 -16.63
CA ALA A 335 45.70 -9.43 -18.02
C ALA A 335 45.93 -8.05 -18.67
N ASN A 336 47.07 -7.97 -19.37
CA ASN A 336 47.58 -6.97 -20.32
C ASN A 336 46.94 -5.56 -20.34
N LYS A 337 47.72 -4.55 -19.96
CA LYS A 337 47.36 -3.10 -20.03
C LYS A 337 46.83 -2.63 -21.39
N VAL A 338 47.12 -3.35 -22.47
CA VAL A 338 46.71 -3.01 -23.85
C VAL A 338 45.26 -3.44 -24.14
N ALA A 339 44.81 -4.61 -23.65
CA ALA A 339 43.42 -5.05 -23.78
C ALA A 339 42.48 -4.21 -22.88
N ARG A 340 42.96 -3.79 -21.70
CA ARG A 340 42.24 -2.88 -20.78
C ARG A 340 41.86 -1.54 -21.41
N LYS A 341 42.74 -0.99 -22.25
CA LYS A 341 42.50 0.25 -22.99
C LYS A 341 41.45 0.08 -24.09
N TYR A 342 41.14 -1.16 -24.48
CA TYR A 342 40.19 -1.51 -25.53
C TYR A 342 38.80 -1.84 -24.96
N GLU A 343 38.71 -2.41 -23.75
CA GLU A 343 37.43 -2.66 -23.04
C GLU A 343 36.83 -1.42 -22.39
N ASP A 344 37.64 -0.55 -21.76
CA ASP A 344 37.17 0.75 -21.28
C ASP A 344 36.72 1.67 -22.46
N ARG A 345 37.06 1.32 -23.72
CA ARG A 345 36.64 2.00 -24.96
C ARG A 345 35.35 1.45 -25.59
N GLN A 346 34.67 0.49 -24.96
CA GLN A 346 33.36 -0.01 -25.46
C GLN A 346 32.17 0.88 -25.05
N GLY A 347 32.37 1.77 -24.08
CA GLY A 347 31.61 3.02 -24.05
C GLY A 347 32.09 3.94 -25.16
N SER A 348 31.26 4.83 -25.71
CA SER A 348 31.74 5.90 -26.60
C SER A 348 32.98 6.55 -25.94
N PRO A 349 34.20 6.41 -26.52
CA PRO A 349 35.43 6.87 -25.86
C PRO A 349 35.33 8.34 -25.45
N ASP A 350 34.65 9.12 -26.27
CA ASP A 350 34.36 10.53 -26.04
C ASP A 350 33.59 10.78 -24.74
N LYS A 351 32.61 9.93 -24.37
CA LYS A 351 31.78 10.11 -23.16
C LYS A 351 32.54 9.83 -21.86
N GLU A 352 33.47 8.87 -21.86
CA GLU A 352 34.25 8.55 -20.66
C GLU A 352 35.36 9.59 -20.43
N ASP A 353 36.01 10.04 -21.50
CA ASP A 353 36.95 11.16 -21.47
C ASP A 353 36.24 12.47 -21.05
N GLU A 354 35.01 12.70 -21.52
CA GLU A 354 34.19 13.85 -21.12
C GLU A 354 33.79 13.77 -19.62
N PHE A 355 33.49 12.57 -19.12
CA PHE A 355 33.19 12.36 -17.70
C PHE A 355 34.42 12.49 -16.79
N GLU A 356 35.60 12.02 -17.23
CA GLU A 356 36.89 12.25 -16.56
C GLU A 356 37.14 13.75 -16.42
N LYS A 357 37.09 14.49 -17.53
CA LYS A 357 37.29 15.93 -17.55
C LYS A 357 36.28 16.67 -16.66
N GLN A 358 35.00 16.29 -16.73
CA GLN A 358 33.95 16.84 -15.86
C GLN A 358 34.29 16.63 -14.38
N THR A 359 34.76 15.44 -14.01
CA THR A 359 35.11 15.12 -12.62
C THR A 359 36.30 15.95 -12.14
N GLU A 360 37.31 16.13 -12.98
CA GLU A 360 38.47 16.97 -12.66
C GLU A 360 38.08 18.44 -12.47
N ASP A 361 37.25 18.99 -13.36
CA ASP A 361 36.73 20.36 -13.26
C ASP A 361 35.93 20.57 -11.96
N ILE A 362 35.07 19.61 -11.60
CA ILE A 362 34.28 19.62 -10.34
C ILE A 362 35.22 19.74 -9.13
N TRP A 363 36.26 18.92 -9.07
CA TRP A 363 37.17 18.92 -7.93
C TRP A 363 38.11 20.11 -7.92
N ALA A 364 38.58 20.59 -9.08
CA ALA A 364 39.40 21.79 -9.18
C ALA A 364 38.63 23.02 -8.65
N LEU A 365 37.39 23.21 -9.10
CA LEU A 365 36.55 24.30 -8.61
C LEU A 365 36.23 24.15 -7.12
N ARG A 366 36.02 22.93 -6.64
CA ARG A 366 35.78 22.67 -5.22
C ARG A 366 36.92 23.17 -4.34
N GLU A 367 38.17 22.95 -4.74
CA GLU A 367 39.35 23.42 -4.00
C GLU A 367 39.44 24.96 -4.04
N LEU A 368 39.12 25.59 -5.18
CA LEU A 368 39.06 27.06 -5.29
C LEU A 368 37.98 27.68 -4.38
N LEU A 369 36.79 27.08 -4.32
CA LEU A 369 35.72 27.55 -3.42
C LEU A 369 35.98 27.22 -1.96
N ASN A 370 36.94 26.33 -1.66
CA ASN A 370 37.24 25.93 -0.29
C ASN A 370 37.95 27.02 0.53
N VAL A 371 38.44 28.10 -0.08
CA VAL A 371 38.97 29.28 0.64
C VAL A 371 37.92 30.38 0.86
N VAL A 372 36.76 30.28 0.21
CA VAL A 372 35.67 31.27 0.30
C VAL A 372 34.90 31.10 1.61
N THR A 373 34.56 32.20 2.28
CA THR A 373 33.84 32.17 3.56
C THR A 373 32.40 31.69 3.38
N GLN A 374 31.74 31.22 4.45
CA GLN A 374 30.40 30.67 4.32
C GLN A 374 29.38 31.73 3.90
N GLU A 375 29.54 32.95 4.40
CA GLU A 375 28.71 34.12 4.09
C GLU A 375 28.83 34.48 2.60
N GLU A 376 30.04 34.48 2.05
CA GLU A 376 30.28 34.75 0.62
C GLU A 376 29.76 33.61 -0.28
N LEU A 377 29.81 32.36 0.18
CA LEU A 377 29.18 31.24 -0.53
C LEU A 377 27.65 31.40 -0.57
N GLN A 378 27.03 31.96 0.48
CA GLN A 378 25.60 32.25 0.48
C GLN A 378 25.27 33.40 -0.49
N GLU A 379 26.06 34.48 -0.47
CA GLU A 379 25.95 35.60 -1.42
C GLU A 379 25.98 35.11 -2.87
N LEU A 380 26.92 34.21 -3.23
CA LEU A 380 27.01 33.62 -4.56
C LEU A 380 25.74 32.85 -4.99
N ILE A 381 25.08 32.17 -4.06
CA ILE A 381 23.85 31.42 -4.34
C ILE A 381 22.68 32.39 -4.51
N GLU A 382 22.59 33.42 -3.67
CA GLU A 382 21.50 34.41 -3.68
C GLU A 382 21.54 35.28 -4.95
N GLU A 383 22.73 35.72 -5.37
CA GLU A 383 22.91 36.53 -6.58
C GLU A 383 22.43 35.80 -7.85
N ASN A 384 22.57 34.47 -7.85
CA ASN A 384 22.09 33.58 -8.91
C ASN A 384 20.62 33.15 -8.74
N ARG A 385 19.85 33.86 -7.91
CA ARG A 385 18.41 33.65 -7.64
C ARG A 385 18.09 32.24 -7.15
N CYS A 386 19.07 31.53 -6.60
CA CYS A 386 18.88 30.22 -6.00
C CYS A 386 18.54 30.38 -4.51
N CYS A 387 17.64 29.55 -3.99
CA CYS A 387 17.37 29.59 -2.56
C CYS A 387 18.50 28.92 -1.80
N VAL A 388 19.11 29.67 -0.89
CA VAL A 388 20.11 29.17 0.06
C VAL A 388 19.46 28.09 0.93
N PRO A 389 20.01 26.86 0.96
CA PRO A 389 19.54 25.85 1.89
C PRO A 389 19.60 26.35 3.33
N LYS A 390 18.44 26.51 4.00
CA LYS A 390 18.34 26.96 5.41
C LYS A 390 19.02 26.02 6.41
N TRP A 391 19.41 24.83 5.96
CA TRP A 391 20.05 23.78 6.75
C TRP A 391 21.15 23.15 5.91
N GLY A 392 22.40 23.25 6.34
CA GLY A 392 23.51 22.65 5.62
C GLY A 392 24.85 22.94 6.28
N GLU A 393 25.69 21.92 6.40
CA GLU A 393 27.11 22.12 6.66
C GLU A 393 27.73 22.82 5.44
N ARG A 394 28.77 23.64 5.62
CA ARG A 394 29.53 24.33 4.56
C ARG A 394 29.72 23.51 3.28
N ARG A 395 29.95 22.20 3.42
CA ARG A 395 30.14 21.26 2.31
C ARG A 395 28.95 21.14 1.36
N ALA A 396 27.72 21.24 1.86
CA ALA A 396 26.51 21.20 1.02
C ALA A 396 26.36 22.45 0.14
N PHE A 397 26.76 23.62 0.67
CA PHE A 397 26.84 24.85 -0.14
C PHE A 397 27.90 24.72 -1.23
N LEU A 398 29.07 24.15 -0.91
CA LEU A 398 30.11 23.86 -1.89
C LEU A 398 29.63 22.88 -2.97
N ASP A 399 28.98 21.77 -2.59
CA ASP A 399 28.47 20.78 -3.55
C ASP A 399 27.44 21.40 -4.51
N LEU A 400 26.58 22.28 -4.01
CA LEU A 400 25.61 23.02 -4.80
C LEU A 400 26.30 24.01 -5.74
N LEU A 401 27.17 24.88 -5.23
CA LEU A 401 27.83 25.90 -6.03
C LEU A 401 28.70 25.32 -7.13
N VAL A 402 29.42 24.23 -6.86
CA VAL A 402 30.22 23.55 -7.88
C VAL A 402 29.34 23.07 -9.03
N ASP A 403 28.13 22.55 -8.73
CA ASP A 403 27.18 22.16 -9.76
C ASP A 403 26.64 23.36 -10.55
N LEU A 404 26.24 24.43 -9.86
CA LEU A 404 25.69 25.64 -10.47
C LEU A 404 26.71 26.34 -11.38
N VAL A 405 27.97 26.42 -10.97
CA VAL A 405 29.03 27.10 -11.73
C VAL A 405 29.43 26.29 -12.97
N ILE A 406 29.59 24.97 -12.84
CA ILE A 406 30.10 24.14 -13.94
C ILE A 406 29.02 23.85 -14.97
N PHE A 407 27.82 23.51 -14.51
CA PHE A 407 26.73 23.11 -15.40
C PHE A 407 25.80 24.26 -15.74
N GLY A 408 25.85 25.38 -15.02
CA GLY A 408 24.90 26.48 -15.12
C GLY A 408 23.78 26.38 -14.09
N VAL A 409 23.09 27.49 -13.86
CA VAL A 409 21.99 27.61 -12.90
C VAL A 409 20.73 26.94 -13.47
N PRO A 410 20.16 25.91 -12.83
CA PRO A 410 18.89 25.34 -13.26
C PRO A 410 17.79 26.38 -13.30
N GLU A 411 16.98 26.34 -14.36
CA GLU A 411 15.72 27.09 -14.41
C GLU A 411 14.83 26.75 -13.22
N ASN A 412 14.01 27.71 -12.82
CA ASN A 412 13.12 27.55 -11.68
C ASN A 412 12.22 26.32 -11.82
N CYS A 413 11.93 25.68 -10.68
CA CYS A 413 11.02 24.55 -10.65
C CYS A 413 9.67 24.90 -11.32
N THR A 414 9.21 24.02 -12.21
CA THR A 414 7.94 24.21 -12.93
C THR A 414 6.73 24.12 -12.02
N THR A 415 6.88 23.52 -10.83
CA THR A 415 5.81 23.46 -9.82
C THR A 415 5.60 24.83 -9.18
N GLU A 416 4.39 25.36 -9.31
CA GLU A 416 4.02 26.73 -8.94
C GLU A 416 4.52 27.18 -7.55
N LYS A 417 4.24 26.40 -6.50
CA LYS A 417 4.68 26.70 -5.13
C LYS A 417 6.19 26.64 -4.91
N CYS A 418 6.91 25.90 -5.76
CA CYS A 418 8.36 25.80 -5.75
C CYS A 418 9.03 26.79 -6.71
N ARG A 419 8.29 27.49 -7.57
CA ARG A 419 8.85 28.35 -8.63
C ARG A 419 9.78 29.44 -8.10
N ARG A 420 9.55 29.89 -6.86
CA ARG A 420 10.37 30.94 -6.19
C ARG A 420 11.17 30.45 -5.00
N THR A 421 10.92 29.23 -4.52
CA THR A 421 11.44 28.73 -3.22
C THR A 421 12.14 27.38 -3.33
N GLY A 422 11.95 26.66 -4.44
CA GLY A 422 12.49 25.34 -4.67
C GLY A 422 13.80 25.39 -5.42
N THR A 423 14.86 24.89 -4.78
CA THR A 423 16.16 24.70 -5.42
C THR A 423 16.20 23.34 -6.11
N ILE A 424 16.65 23.30 -7.36
CA ILE A 424 16.92 22.06 -8.07
C ILE A 424 18.36 21.66 -7.82
N VAL A 425 18.57 20.44 -7.31
CA VAL A 425 19.90 19.93 -6.97
C VAL A 425 20.09 18.54 -7.56
N TYR A 426 21.33 18.18 -7.85
CA TYR A 426 21.66 16.83 -8.25
C TYR A 426 21.49 15.86 -7.06
N SER A 427 20.69 14.80 -7.24
CA SER A 427 20.53 13.74 -6.25
C SER A 427 21.23 12.48 -6.73
N SER A 428 22.32 12.11 -6.05
CA SER A 428 23.02 10.84 -6.23
C SER A 428 22.12 9.62 -6.08
N ALA A 429 21.19 9.67 -5.12
CA ALA A 429 20.26 8.56 -4.89
C ALA A 429 19.28 8.37 -6.05
N ALA A 430 18.82 9.47 -6.65
CA ALA A 430 17.90 9.44 -7.79
C ALA A 430 18.62 9.42 -9.15
N ARG A 431 19.95 9.65 -9.15
CA ARG A 431 20.84 9.85 -10.32
C ARG A 431 20.27 10.84 -11.33
N ARG A 432 19.72 11.94 -10.82
CA ARG A 432 19.07 13.00 -11.59
C ARG A 432 18.92 14.25 -10.72
N TYR A 433 18.64 15.38 -11.36
CA TYR A 433 18.24 16.59 -10.67
C TYR A 433 16.85 16.44 -10.08
N VAL A 434 16.67 16.87 -8.84
CA VAL A 434 15.39 16.87 -8.14
C VAL A 434 15.19 18.22 -7.47
N CYS A 435 13.95 18.69 -7.40
CA CYS A 435 13.63 19.84 -6.58
C CYS A 435 13.63 19.43 -5.10
N ILE A 436 14.38 20.14 -4.26
CA ILE A 436 14.36 19.95 -2.80
C ILE A 436 13.34 20.85 -2.11
N GLY A 437 12.57 21.63 -2.88
CA GLY A 437 11.43 22.38 -2.39
C GLY A 437 10.28 21.47 -1.97
N ASP A 438 9.26 22.11 -1.42
CA ASP A 438 8.07 21.44 -0.91
C ASP A 438 6.84 21.99 -1.66
N ARG A 439 5.91 21.12 -2.03
CA ARG A 439 4.65 21.50 -2.68
C ARG A 439 3.61 21.93 -1.66
N SER A 440 3.74 21.42 -0.47
CA SER A 440 2.94 21.79 0.68
C SER A 440 3.75 21.46 1.93
N GLU A 441 3.19 21.82 3.06
CA GLU A 441 3.63 21.43 4.38
C GLU A 441 3.62 19.90 4.63
N TYR A 442 2.90 19.13 3.82
CA TYR A 442 2.80 17.66 3.87
C TYR A 442 3.61 16.94 2.78
N THR A 443 3.79 17.55 1.62
CA THR A 443 4.27 16.88 0.41
C THR A 443 5.49 17.55 -0.19
N VAL A 444 6.54 16.75 -0.37
CA VAL A 444 7.80 17.18 -1.02
C VAL A 444 7.60 17.34 -2.52
N CYS A 445 8.41 18.19 -3.15
CA CYS A 445 8.38 18.31 -4.61
C CYS A 445 8.77 16.98 -5.30
N ASN A 446 8.04 16.67 -6.36
CA ASN A 446 8.22 15.49 -7.20
C ASN A 446 8.98 15.81 -8.51
N TYR A 447 9.34 17.08 -8.76
CA TYR A 447 10.10 17.48 -9.93
C TYR A 447 11.40 16.70 -10.02
N SER A 448 11.66 16.11 -11.18
CA SER A 448 12.95 15.49 -11.47
C SER A 448 13.28 15.58 -12.95
N SER A 449 14.55 15.81 -13.28
CA SER A 449 15.07 15.82 -14.65
C SER A 449 16.51 15.33 -14.70
N LYS A 450 16.93 14.64 -15.77
CA LYS A 450 18.36 14.35 -15.99
C LYS A 450 19.12 15.58 -16.50
N GLN A 451 18.45 16.45 -17.27
CA GLN A 451 19.00 17.67 -17.83
C GLN A 451 17.93 18.77 -17.69
N PRO A 452 17.87 19.51 -16.57
CA PRO A 452 17.00 20.69 -16.48
C PRO A 452 17.50 21.76 -17.46
N GLY A 453 16.60 22.67 -17.90
CA GLY A 453 17.01 23.91 -18.57
C GLY A 453 17.89 24.75 -17.66
N ARG A 454 18.82 25.54 -18.20
CA ARG A 454 19.83 26.26 -17.43
C ARG A 454 20.22 27.60 -18.03
N SER A 455 20.60 28.53 -17.16
CA SER A 455 21.23 29.80 -17.49
C SER A 455 22.69 29.85 -17.00
N SER A 456 23.47 30.80 -17.51
CA SER A 456 24.85 31.02 -17.06
C SER A 456 24.91 31.42 -15.58
N PHE A 457 26.02 31.10 -14.93
CA PHE A 457 26.29 31.48 -13.54
C PHE A 457 26.98 32.84 -13.46
N GLU A 458 26.50 33.70 -12.57
CA GLU A 458 27.00 35.04 -12.34
C GLU A 458 27.82 35.11 -11.04
N ILE A 459 28.85 35.94 -11.03
CA ILE A 459 29.74 36.16 -9.87
C ILE A 459 29.82 37.66 -9.67
N PRO A 460 29.45 38.21 -8.49
CA PRO A 460 29.46 39.65 -8.28
C PRO A 460 30.89 40.22 -8.26
N ASP A 461 31.02 41.49 -8.67
CA ASP A 461 32.32 42.14 -8.94
C ASP A 461 33.26 42.22 -7.73
N ASN A 462 32.69 42.33 -6.53
CA ASN A 462 33.42 42.29 -5.26
C ASN A 462 34.15 40.95 -5.07
N LEU A 463 33.48 39.83 -5.33
CA LEU A 463 34.04 38.49 -5.19
C LEU A 463 35.01 38.15 -6.32
N GLN A 464 34.78 38.67 -7.53
CA GLN A 464 35.76 38.57 -8.63
C GLN A 464 37.07 39.28 -8.30
N LYS A 465 37.00 40.46 -7.64
CA LYS A 465 38.20 41.19 -7.20
C LYS A 465 38.93 40.48 -6.06
N LYS A 466 38.17 39.94 -5.11
CA LYS A 466 38.72 39.24 -3.93
C LYS A 466 39.34 37.88 -4.29
N TYR A 467 38.75 37.17 -5.25
CA TYR A 467 39.20 35.87 -5.72
C TYR A 467 39.36 35.88 -7.26
N PRO A 468 40.47 36.42 -7.81
CA PRO A 468 40.65 36.56 -9.26
C PRO A 468 40.54 35.27 -10.05
N ALA A 469 40.86 34.12 -9.45
CA ALA A 469 40.71 32.80 -10.05
C ALA A 469 39.25 32.45 -10.37
N LEU A 470 38.27 33.05 -9.68
CA LEU A 470 36.85 32.85 -9.95
C LEU A 470 36.36 33.61 -11.19
N LYS A 471 37.11 34.61 -11.68
CA LYS A 471 36.74 35.41 -12.85
C LYS A 471 36.53 34.57 -14.12
N ALA A 472 37.29 33.48 -14.26
CA ALA A 472 37.15 32.54 -15.38
C ALA A 472 35.80 31.80 -15.41
N TYR A 473 35.05 31.82 -14.32
CA TYR A 473 33.77 31.14 -14.15
C TYR A 473 32.56 32.09 -14.21
N HIS A 474 32.78 33.40 -14.33
CA HIS A 474 31.71 34.38 -14.54
C HIS A 474 31.18 34.27 -15.98
N ASN A 475 29.86 34.13 -16.15
CA ASN A 475 29.21 33.98 -17.46
C ASN A 475 29.76 32.82 -18.32
N CYS A 476 30.20 31.73 -17.68
CA CYS A 476 30.70 30.55 -18.37
C CYS A 476 29.56 29.88 -19.20
N PRO A 477 29.85 29.33 -20.39
CA PRO A 477 28.87 28.56 -21.16
C PRO A 477 28.31 27.37 -20.38
N VAL A 478 26.98 27.23 -20.41
CA VAL A 478 26.24 26.12 -19.79
C VAL A 478 26.69 24.79 -20.39
N ARG A 479 27.00 23.82 -19.53
CA ARG A 479 27.38 22.45 -19.91
C ARG A 479 26.31 21.45 -19.48
N GLN A 480 26.05 20.44 -20.31
CA GLN A 480 25.22 19.32 -19.88
C GLN A 480 26.00 18.40 -18.95
N ARG A 481 25.34 17.86 -17.92
CA ARG A 481 25.98 16.88 -17.03
C ARG A 481 26.12 15.55 -17.74
N VAL A 482 27.32 15.04 -17.87
CA VAL A 482 27.62 13.70 -18.36
C VAL A 482 27.44 12.71 -17.21
N TYR A 483 26.76 11.60 -17.51
CA TYR A 483 26.54 10.50 -16.58
C TYR A 483 27.49 9.35 -16.95
N PRO A 484 28.03 8.63 -15.96
CA PRO A 484 28.86 7.47 -16.24
C PRO A 484 28.14 6.44 -17.14
N ILE A 485 28.87 5.84 -18.08
CA ILE A 485 28.34 4.90 -19.08
C ILE A 485 27.73 3.65 -18.42
N PHE A 486 28.28 3.22 -17.28
CA PHE A 486 27.70 2.13 -16.48
C PHE A 486 26.32 2.47 -15.87
N PHE A 487 25.87 3.73 -15.91
CA PHE A 487 24.48 4.09 -15.62
C PHE A 487 23.54 3.93 -16.82
N GLU A 488 24.06 3.78 -18.04
CA GLU A 488 23.28 3.52 -19.26
C GLU A 488 22.98 2.02 -19.44
N SER A 489 23.84 1.12 -18.94
CA SER A 489 23.77 -0.32 -19.25
C SER A 489 22.86 -1.17 -18.36
N GLN A 490 22.44 -0.75 -17.16
CA GLN A 490 21.54 -1.55 -16.32
C GLN A 490 20.60 -0.70 -15.45
N ARG A 491 19.31 -1.08 -15.43
CA ARG A 491 18.35 -0.60 -14.43
C ARG A 491 18.87 -0.96 -13.05
N VAL A 492 18.80 0.00 -12.13
CA VAL A 492 19.07 -0.15 -10.69
C VAL A 492 18.69 -1.55 -10.22
N VAL A 493 19.59 -2.22 -9.50
CA VAL A 493 19.30 -3.51 -8.86
C VAL A 493 18.08 -3.34 -7.95
N GLU A 494 16.93 -3.77 -8.43
CA GLU A 494 15.68 -3.79 -7.68
C GLU A 494 15.65 -5.06 -6.82
N GLY A 495 16.25 -4.95 -5.64
CA GLY A 495 16.18 -5.98 -4.61
C GLY A 495 14.96 -5.78 -3.71
N PRO A 496 14.43 -6.85 -3.10
CA PRO A 496 13.50 -6.69 -2.01
C PRO A 496 14.10 -5.85 -0.87
N TRP A 497 13.43 -4.77 -0.44
CA TRP A 497 13.37 -4.42 0.99
C TRP A 497 13.01 -5.67 1.81
N ASN A 498 14.05 -6.41 2.20
CA ASN A 498 14.18 -7.10 3.46
C ASN A 498 13.60 -6.23 4.57
N ALA A 499 12.27 -6.17 4.76
CA ALA A 499 11.74 -5.97 6.10
C ALA A 499 12.57 -6.93 6.94
N GLY A 500 13.40 -6.38 7.83
CA GLY A 500 14.28 -7.20 8.66
C GLY A 500 13.46 -8.38 9.14
N LYS A 501 14.03 -9.60 9.06
CA LYS A 501 13.43 -10.79 9.65
C LYS A 501 12.68 -10.34 10.89
N LYS A 502 11.37 -10.61 10.95
CA LYS A 502 10.60 -10.44 12.18
C LYS A 502 11.46 -11.08 13.27
N HIS A 503 12.18 -10.27 14.04
CA HIS A 503 12.45 -10.62 15.41
C HIS A 503 11.07 -10.45 16.04
N SER A 504 10.21 -11.44 15.84
CA SER A 504 9.18 -11.75 16.80
C SER A 504 9.94 -12.28 18.02
N SER A 505 10.66 -11.42 18.73
CA SER A 505 10.67 -11.57 20.18
C SER A 505 9.21 -11.43 20.54
N GLY A 506 8.58 -12.52 20.95
CA GLY A 506 7.25 -12.52 21.55
C GLY A 506 7.28 -11.71 22.85
N GLN A 507 7.52 -10.40 22.75
CA GLN A 507 7.23 -9.49 23.82
C GLN A 507 5.72 -9.34 23.82
N ARG A 508 5.11 -10.17 24.66
CA ARG A 508 3.76 -10.01 25.21
C ARG A 508 3.55 -8.51 25.44
N LYS A 509 2.64 -7.87 24.68
CA LYS A 509 2.28 -6.45 24.87
C LYS A 509 1.99 -6.25 26.35
N ARG A 510 2.80 -5.44 27.03
CA ARG A 510 2.51 -5.04 28.42
C ARG A 510 1.35 -4.06 28.35
N ARG A 511 0.29 -4.28 29.13
CA ARG A 511 -0.84 -3.35 29.19
C ARG A 511 -0.33 -1.95 29.58
N SER A 512 -0.71 -0.94 28.80
CA SER A 512 -0.53 0.47 29.17
C SER A 512 -1.40 0.76 30.39
N HIS A 513 -0.84 1.44 31.38
CA HIS A 513 -1.59 1.92 32.54
C HIS A 513 -1.99 3.37 32.26
N VAL A 514 -3.28 3.66 32.31
CA VAL A 514 -3.81 5.01 32.24
C VAL A 514 -3.81 5.60 33.65
N LYS A 515 -3.26 6.80 33.81
CA LYS A 515 -3.33 7.61 35.02
C LYS A 515 -3.55 9.07 34.67
N ASN A 516 -4.38 9.76 35.44
CA ASN A 516 -4.89 11.11 35.18
C ASN A 516 -5.37 11.26 33.72
N GLY A 517 -6.06 10.26 33.18
CA GLY A 517 -6.56 10.31 31.79
C GLY A 517 -5.49 10.19 30.69
N CYS A 518 -4.22 9.93 31.03
CA CYS A 518 -3.12 9.74 30.08
C CYS A 518 -2.41 8.40 30.31
N ALA A 519 -2.11 7.67 29.23
CA ALA A 519 -1.37 6.42 29.32
C ALA A 519 0.15 6.66 29.26
N VAL A 520 0.89 6.14 30.24
CA VAL A 520 2.35 6.05 30.11
C VAL A 520 2.68 4.88 29.18
N ASP A 521 3.49 5.13 28.15
CA ASP A 521 3.80 4.12 27.13
C ASP A 521 4.44 2.86 27.73
N SER A 522 3.95 1.69 27.32
CA SER A 522 4.36 0.40 27.90
C SER A 522 5.80 0.01 27.59
N ALA A 523 6.45 0.68 26.63
CA ALA A 523 7.88 0.50 26.36
C ALA A 523 8.77 1.17 27.42
N PHE A 524 8.23 2.06 28.26
CA PHE A 524 8.94 2.58 29.43
C PHE A 524 8.96 1.54 30.56
N VAL A 525 10.12 0.97 30.84
CA VAL A 525 10.28 0.00 31.94
C VAL A 525 10.02 0.70 33.28
N GLY A 526 8.96 0.29 33.97
CA GLY A 526 8.49 0.93 35.21
C GLY A 526 7.30 1.87 35.03
N HIS A 527 6.67 1.90 33.84
CA HIS A 527 5.51 2.74 33.51
C HIS A 527 4.38 2.72 34.55
N THR A 528 4.19 1.61 35.26
CA THR A 528 3.18 1.47 36.31
C THR A 528 3.44 2.31 37.57
N GLN A 529 4.63 2.86 37.76
CA GLN A 529 5.01 3.69 38.92
C GLN A 529 5.10 5.19 38.58
N TYR A 530 4.72 5.56 37.36
CA TYR A 530 4.75 6.93 36.87
C TYR A 530 3.38 7.32 36.32
N HIS A 531 3.15 8.61 36.19
CA HIS A 531 2.05 9.21 35.45
C HIS A 531 2.60 10.31 34.51
N VAL A 532 1.84 10.66 33.47
CA VAL A 532 2.20 11.80 32.60
C VAL A 532 2.06 13.09 33.41
N PHE A 533 3.10 13.92 33.40
CA PHE A 533 3.10 15.20 34.09
C PHE A 533 2.06 16.13 33.47
N LYS A 534 1.23 16.76 34.31
CA LYS A 534 0.22 17.75 33.91
C LYS A 534 0.53 19.09 34.56
N GLU A 535 0.31 20.16 33.83
CA GLU A 535 0.35 21.55 34.34
C GLU A 535 -0.84 22.30 33.77
N ASN A 536 -1.65 22.93 34.64
CA ASN A 536 -2.89 23.61 34.26
C ASN A 536 -3.81 22.71 33.38
N SER A 537 -4.04 21.47 33.82
CA SER A 537 -4.77 20.42 33.08
C SER A 537 -4.16 19.97 31.74
N SER A 538 -3.11 20.63 31.26
CA SER A 538 -2.43 20.27 30.01
C SER A 538 -1.40 19.17 30.25
N ALA A 539 -1.59 18.03 29.58
CA ALA A 539 -0.65 16.91 29.65
C ALA A 539 0.63 17.20 28.84
N TRP A 540 1.79 17.03 29.47
CA TRP A 540 3.10 17.19 28.82
C TRP A 540 3.45 15.93 28.02
N GLN A 541 2.71 15.72 26.94
CA GLN A 541 2.92 14.63 25.98
C GLN A 541 2.59 15.06 24.55
N ALA A 542 3.27 14.44 23.59
CA ALA A 542 2.98 14.63 22.17
C ALA A 542 3.15 13.31 21.41
N THR A 543 2.15 12.99 20.58
CA THR A 543 2.27 11.94 19.56
C THR A 543 2.39 12.63 18.21
N LEU A 544 3.53 12.41 17.55
CA LEU A 544 3.89 13.06 16.30
C LEU A 544 3.95 12.04 15.17
N VAL A 545 3.56 12.44 13.96
CA VAL A 545 3.58 11.57 12.78
C VAL A 545 4.14 12.26 11.56
N ARG A 546 4.67 11.47 10.62
CA ARG A 546 5.11 11.96 9.32
C ARG A 546 4.81 10.90 8.26
N VAL A 547 3.89 11.25 7.37
CA VAL A 547 3.48 10.39 6.27
C VAL A 547 4.02 10.92 4.94
N ASN A 548 4.45 10.00 4.08
CA ASN A 548 4.63 10.24 2.66
C ASN A 548 4.26 8.96 1.91
N VAL A 549 3.08 8.97 1.30
CA VAL A 549 2.48 7.84 0.56
C VAL A 549 3.42 7.35 -0.54
N LYS A 550 3.97 8.26 -1.35
CA LYS A 550 4.84 7.91 -2.49
C LYS A 550 6.15 7.23 -2.10
N ARG A 551 6.75 7.64 -0.98
CA ARG A 551 7.97 7.04 -0.43
C ARG A 551 7.67 5.87 0.52
N ASN A 552 6.40 5.50 0.70
CA ASN A 552 5.93 4.51 1.67
C ASN A 552 6.50 4.78 3.09
N MET A 553 6.56 6.05 3.47
CA MET A 553 7.08 6.47 4.76
C MET A 553 5.90 6.80 5.66
N ASN A 554 5.89 6.22 6.86
CA ASN A 554 4.89 6.52 7.86
C ASN A 554 5.52 6.35 9.23
N SER A 555 6.24 7.39 9.63
CA SER A 555 7.01 7.41 10.87
C SER A 555 6.21 8.09 11.98
N SER A 556 6.39 7.58 13.18
CA SER A 556 5.75 8.06 14.41
C SER A 556 6.79 8.32 15.49
N TYR A 557 6.51 9.29 16.36
CA TYR A 557 7.37 9.68 17.45
C TYR A 557 6.53 10.08 18.66
N LYS A 558 6.73 9.42 19.79
CA LYS A 558 6.06 9.75 21.06
C LYS A 558 7.06 10.44 21.98
N LEU A 559 6.62 11.51 22.63
CA LEU A 559 7.36 12.28 23.61
C LEU A 559 6.49 12.45 24.86
N GLN A 560 6.97 12.00 26.02
CA GLN A 560 6.25 12.14 27.29
C GLN A 560 7.19 12.65 28.37
N LEU A 561 6.75 13.66 29.12
CA LEU A 561 7.30 14.00 30.43
C LEU A 561 6.49 13.25 31.48
N VAL A 562 7.14 12.36 32.20
CA VAL A 562 6.49 11.54 33.23
C VAL A 562 7.08 11.84 34.61
N GLN A 563 6.23 11.81 35.62
CA GLN A 563 6.60 12.01 37.03
C GLN A 563 6.33 10.72 37.80
N HIS A 564 7.25 10.37 38.71
CA HIS A 564 7.06 9.22 39.60
C HIS A 564 5.94 9.50 40.61
N ASP A 565 5.12 8.50 40.92
CA ASP A 565 3.90 8.70 41.72
C ASP A 565 4.20 9.11 43.18
N LYS A 566 5.33 8.64 43.72
CA LYS A 566 5.68 8.83 45.14
C LYS A 566 6.80 9.83 45.40
N THR A 567 7.50 10.25 44.34
CA THR A 567 8.70 11.09 44.47
C THR A 567 8.66 12.19 43.43
N LEU A 568 9.34 13.31 43.69
CA LEU A 568 9.52 14.40 42.71
C LEU A 568 10.54 14.03 41.61
N MET A 569 10.51 12.81 41.09
CA MET A 569 11.40 12.36 40.02
C MET A 569 10.73 12.55 38.67
N PHE A 570 11.38 13.32 37.80
CA PHE A 570 10.95 13.61 36.44
C PHE A 570 11.80 12.86 35.41
N VAL A 571 11.13 12.30 34.41
CA VAL A 571 11.75 11.51 33.35
C VAL A 571 11.17 11.90 32.00
N LEU A 572 12.03 12.12 31.01
CA LEU A 572 11.63 12.23 29.61
C LEU A 572 11.71 10.87 28.94
N PHE A 573 10.57 10.42 28.44
CA PHE A 573 10.44 9.24 27.59
C PHE A 573 10.26 9.66 26.14
N ARG A 574 11.01 9.01 25.25
CA ARG A 574 10.91 9.16 23.79
C ARG A 574 10.84 7.79 23.15
N ALA A 575 9.95 7.63 22.18
CA ALA A 575 9.91 6.44 21.34
C ALA A 575 9.70 6.82 19.87
N TRP A 576 10.28 6.05 18.96
CA TRP A 576 10.16 6.30 17.52
C TRP A 576 10.10 4.99 16.73
N GLY A 577 9.31 4.99 15.67
CA GLY A 577 9.07 3.79 14.89
C GLY A 577 8.07 4.02 13.76
N ARG A 578 7.82 2.98 12.97
CA ARG A 578 6.76 3.02 11.96
C ARG A 578 5.38 2.94 12.61
N THR A 579 4.40 3.64 12.06
CA THR A 579 2.99 3.52 12.47
C THR A 579 2.50 2.07 12.28
N GLY A 580 1.87 1.50 13.32
CA GLY A 580 1.43 0.10 13.36
C GLY A 580 2.49 -0.95 13.70
N ALA A 581 3.74 -0.56 13.94
CA ALA A 581 4.82 -1.48 14.29
C ALA A 581 5.39 -1.19 15.68
N ALA A 582 6.03 -2.19 16.27
CA ALA A 582 6.80 -2.01 17.50
C ALA A 582 7.83 -0.87 17.33
N TRP A 583 8.04 -0.10 18.40
CA TRP A 583 9.01 0.99 18.40
C TRP A 583 10.39 0.49 17.95
N PHE A 584 10.97 1.14 16.94
CA PHE A 584 12.33 0.81 16.47
C PHE A 584 13.38 1.14 17.53
N GLY A 585 13.13 2.18 18.32
CA GLY A 585 13.91 2.52 19.49
C GLY A 585 13.15 3.42 20.44
N HIS A 586 13.60 3.44 21.69
CA HIS A 586 13.15 4.37 22.70
C HIS A 586 14.35 4.88 23.50
N LYS A 587 14.18 6.01 24.17
CA LYS A 587 15.18 6.60 25.06
C LYS A 587 14.48 7.20 26.28
N VAL A 588 14.97 6.80 27.45
CA VAL A 588 14.60 7.32 28.75
C VAL A 588 15.72 8.26 29.22
N THR A 589 15.37 9.41 29.78
CA THR A 589 16.35 10.35 30.35
C THR A 589 15.79 10.92 31.64
N SER A 590 16.43 10.61 32.77
CA SER A 590 16.02 11.12 34.09
C SER A 590 16.63 12.50 34.33
N TYR A 591 15.85 13.36 34.99
CA TYR A 591 16.24 14.72 35.42
C TYR A 591 16.22 14.87 36.94
N GLY A 592 16.06 13.77 37.69
CA GLY A 592 15.89 13.84 39.14
C GLY A 592 14.70 14.74 39.48
N ASN A 593 14.92 15.70 40.38
CA ASN A 593 13.93 16.69 40.81
C ASN A 593 13.91 18.00 39.99
N ASP A 594 14.73 18.11 38.95
CA ASP A 594 14.81 19.31 38.12
C ASP A 594 13.72 19.31 37.02
N LEU A 595 12.52 19.75 37.40
CA LEU A 595 11.40 19.91 36.49
C LEU A 595 11.71 20.92 35.36
N ASN A 596 12.45 21.99 35.66
CA ASN A 596 12.72 23.05 34.69
C ASN A 596 13.65 22.56 33.58
N ALA A 597 14.69 21.80 33.91
CA ALA A 597 15.54 21.15 32.92
C ALA A 597 14.77 20.14 32.08
N ALA A 598 13.90 19.33 32.70
CA ALA A 598 13.06 18.37 31.98
C ALA A 598 12.10 19.06 30.99
N LYS A 599 11.45 20.15 31.41
CA LYS A 599 10.58 20.96 30.54
C LYS A 599 11.37 21.63 29.42
N ALA A 600 12.55 22.19 29.71
CA ALA A 600 13.39 22.82 28.69
C ALA A 600 13.82 21.83 27.60
N GLU A 601 14.24 20.61 27.97
CA GLU A 601 14.57 19.59 27.00
C GLU A 601 13.32 19.09 26.25
N PHE A 602 12.17 18.95 26.90
CA PHE A 602 10.90 18.62 26.23
C PHE A 602 10.59 19.62 25.11
N ARG A 603 10.62 20.93 25.43
CA ARG A 603 10.39 22.02 24.47
C ARG A 603 11.39 21.97 23.32
N ARG A 604 12.67 21.78 23.62
CA ARG A 604 13.74 21.69 22.62
C ARG A 604 13.50 20.52 21.66
N LEU A 605 13.15 19.34 22.20
CA LEU A 605 12.87 18.15 21.39
C LEU A 605 11.61 18.28 20.56
N PHE A 606 10.55 18.85 21.13
CA PHE A 606 9.33 19.15 20.41
C PHE A 606 9.62 20.08 19.23
N ALA A 607 10.27 21.23 19.47
CA ALA A 607 10.66 22.18 18.44
C ALA A 607 11.60 21.57 17.38
N GLU A 608 12.53 20.70 17.79
CA GLU A 608 13.39 19.96 16.87
C GLU A 608 12.58 19.09 15.89
N LYS A 609 11.53 18.41 16.37
CA LYS A 609 10.71 17.48 15.57
C LYS A 609 9.61 18.16 14.77
N THR A 610 8.97 19.19 15.30
CA THR A 610 7.80 19.84 14.69
C THR A 610 8.12 21.18 14.03
N GLY A 611 9.19 21.87 14.47
CA GLY A 611 9.45 23.26 14.10
C GLY A 611 8.55 24.28 14.80
N ASN A 612 7.78 23.87 15.83
CA ASN A 612 6.85 24.71 16.56
C ASN A 612 7.26 24.84 18.05
N GLU A 613 6.83 25.92 18.70
CA GLU A 613 7.01 26.12 20.14
C GLU A 613 5.90 25.39 20.92
N TRP A 614 6.28 24.67 21.98
CA TRP A 614 5.34 23.93 22.82
C TRP A 614 4.34 24.84 23.54
N ASP A 615 4.75 26.04 23.97
CA ASP A 615 3.88 26.95 24.72
C ASP A 615 2.84 27.66 23.81
N LYS A 616 2.86 27.40 22.50
CA LYS A 616 1.98 28.01 21.48
C LYS A 616 1.23 26.98 20.63
N LEU A 617 0.75 25.89 21.23
CA LEU A 617 0.05 24.82 20.51
C LEU A 617 -1.23 25.27 19.79
N SER A 618 -1.94 26.29 20.31
CA SER A 618 -3.16 26.82 19.68
C SER A 618 -2.93 27.39 18.28
N VAL A 619 -1.69 27.72 17.93
CA VAL A 619 -1.28 28.23 16.61
C VAL A 619 -0.33 27.27 15.89
N PHE A 620 -0.33 25.99 16.28
CA PHE A 620 0.50 24.97 15.66
C PHE A 620 0.33 24.96 14.13
N LYS A 621 1.45 24.99 13.40
CA LYS A 621 1.45 24.91 11.94
C LYS A 621 2.35 23.78 11.49
N LYS A 622 1.81 22.92 10.62
CA LYS A 622 2.63 21.89 9.98
C LYS A 622 3.78 22.54 9.21
N VAL A 623 5.01 22.09 9.48
CA VAL A 623 6.22 22.56 8.79
C VAL A 623 6.70 21.48 7.81
N PRO A 624 7.10 21.84 6.56
CA PRO A 624 7.63 20.86 5.61
C PRO A 624 8.76 20.01 6.18
N LYS A 625 8.76 18.71 5.85
CA LYS A 625 9.74 17.69 6.29
C LYS A 625 9.80 17.44 7.82
N LYS A 626 9.14 18.23 8.64
CA LYS A 626 8.95 18.01 10.08
C LYS A 626 7.75 17.11 10.34
N MET A 627 7.62 16.63 11.57
CA MET A 627 6.49 15.81 12.00
C MET A 627 5.28 16.70 12.30
N ASP A 628 4.10 16.16 12.03
CA ASP A 628 2.82 16.73 12.41
C ASP A 628 2.44 16.30 13.83
N LEU A 629 1.55 17.06 14.47
CA LEU A 629 1.00 16.74 15.78
C LEU A 629 -0.36 16.07 15.61
N ILE A 630 -0.53 14.88 16.18
CA ILE A 630 -1.87 14.30 16.33
C ILE A 630 -2.57 15.07 17.45
N GLN A 631 -3.65 15.76 17.12
CA GLN A 631 -4.50 16.41 18.09
C GLN A 631 -5.28 15.33 18.85
N MET A 632 -5.08 15.29 20.17
CA MET A 632 -5.78 14.38 21.07
C MET A 632 -6.54 15.22 22.10
N GLU A 633 -7.79 14.87 22.36
CA GLU A 633 -8.53 15.46 23.47
C GLU A 633 -7.92 14.99 24.79
N THR A 634 -7.61 15.96 25.64
CA THR A 634 -7.15 15.69 27.01
C THR A 634 -8.36 15.79 27.91
N TYR A 635 -8.59 14.78 28.74
CA TYR A 635 -9.70 14.78 29.68
C TYR A 635 -9.15 14.88 31.09
N ASP A 636 -9.85 15.63 31.94
CA ASP A 636 -9.48 15.84 33.33
C ASP A 636 -9.75 14.59 34.20
N GLU A 637 -10.74 13.79 33.83
CA GLU A 637 -11.17 12.60 34.57
C GLU A 637 -10.44 11.33 34.10
N GLU A 638 -9.97 10.54 35.08
CA GLU A 638 -9.53 9.16 34.89
C GLU A 638 -10.68 8.37 34.22
N PRO A 639 -10.46 7.70 33.07
CA PRO A 639 -11.44 6.72 32.62
C PRO A 639 -11.58 5.68 33.74
N ALA A 640 -12.79 5.53 34.28
CA ALA A 640 -13.10 4.46 35.22
C ALA A 640 -12.52 3.15 34.69
N HIS A 641 -11.95 2.31 35.56
CA HIS A 641 -11.33 1.07 35.12
C HIS A 641 -12.39 0.27 34.33
N GLN A 642 -12.21 0.20 33.01
CA GLN A 642 -13.22 -0.29 32.07
C GLN A 642 -13.50 -1.76 32.38
N GLN A 643 -14.53 -1.99 33.18
CA GLN A 643 -14.98 -3.33 33.55
C GLN A 643 -15.77 -3.87 32.38
N LYS A 644 -15.35 -5.03 31.88
CA LYS A 644 -16.12 -5.73 30.84
C LYS A 644 -17.51 -5.99 31.38
N LEU A 645 -18.53 -5.49 30.69
CA LEU A 645 -19.92 -5.72 31.07
C LEU A 645 -20.25 -7.18 30.80
N VAL A 646 -20.60 -7.93 31.85
CA VAL A 646 -21.05 -9.32 31.75
C VAL A 646 -22.48 -9.37 32.27
N ALA A 647 -23.45 -9.54 31.35
CA ALA A 647 -24.87 -9.53 31.69
C ALA A 647 -25.25 -10.57 32.75
N ALA A 648 -24.58 -11.73 32.76
CA ALA A 648 -24.81 -12.81 33.71
C ALA A 648 -24.38 -12.47 35.15
N ASP A 649 -23.39 -11.60 35.31
CA ASP A 649 -22.82 -11.22 36.62
C ASP A 649 -23.47 -9.94 37.19
N SER A 650 -24.38 -9.31 36.44
CA SER A 650 -25.01 -8.05 36.80
C SER A 650 -26.15 -8.21 37.80
N HIS A 651 -26.17 -7.34 38.81
CA HIS A 651 -27.20 -7.20 39.84
C HIS A 651 -28.34 -6.27 39.41
N SER A 652 -28.29 -5.70 38.20
CA SER A 652 -29.35 -4.86 37.62
C SER A 652 -30.71 -5.57 37.61
N THR A 653 -31.76 -4.79 37.89
CA THR A 653 -33.16 -5.22 37.81
C THR A 653 -33.73 -5.19 36.38
N LEU A 654 -32.94 -4.77 35.38
CA LEU A 654 -33.37 -4.76 33.99
C LEU A 654 -33.62 -6.19 33.47
N PRO A 655 -34.58 -6.38 32.55
CA PRO A 655 -34.80 -7.65 31.86
C PRO A 655 -33.51 -8.23 31.25
N ALA A 656 -33.35 -9.55 31.31
CA ALA A 656 -32.15 -10.23 30.80
C ALA A 656 -31.80 -9.86 29.34
N PRO A 657 -32.76 -9.79 28.38
CA PRO A 657 -32.47 -9.36 27.01
C PRO A 657 -31.87 -7.95 26.94
N ILE A 658 -32.36 -7.01 27.77
CA ILE A 658 -31.84 -5.65 27.83
C ILE A 658 -30.42 -5.64 28.40
N LYS A 659 -30.13 -6.43 29.43
CA LYS A 659 -28.76 -6.55 29.98
C LYS A 659 -27.78 -7.06 28.93
N GLU A 660 -28.18 -8.06 28.14
CA GLU A 660 -27.38 -8.58 27.03
C GLU A 660 -27.18 -7.54 25.92
N LEU A 661 -28.23 -6.81 25.56
CA LEU A 661 -28.16 -5.73 24.57
C LEU A 661 -27.16 -4.64 24.99
N ILE A 662 -27.24 -4.18 26.24
CA ILE A 662 -26.32 -3.15 26.75
C ILE A 662 -24.89 -3.66 26.77
N ALA A 663 -24.67 -4.91 27.21
CA ALA A 663 -23.34 -5.53 27.15
C ALA A 663 -22.81 -5.63 25.71
N MET A 664 -23.68 -5.92 24.72
CA MET A 664 -23.32 -6.03 23.31
C MET A 664 -22.90 -4.69 22.69
N ILE A 665 -23.69 -3.62 22.86
CA ILE A 665 -23.43 -2.32 22.20
C ILE A 665 -22.28 -1.53 22.82
N PHE A 666 -21.89 -1.86 24.06
CA PHE A 666 -20.75 -1.29 24.77
C PHE A 666 -19.54 -2.24 24.84
N ASP A 667 -19.50 -3.30 24.02
CA ASP A 667 -18.35 -4.21 23.96
C ASP A 667 -17.12 -3.51 23.34
N GLU A 668 -16.14 -3.20 24.17
CA GLU A 668 -14.89 -2.57 23.74
C GLU A 668 -14.01 -3.47 22.88
N ASP A 669 -14.04 -4.78 23.09
CA ASP A 669 -13.24 -5.71 22.28
C ASP A 669 -13.73 -5.66 20.83
N LEU A 670 -15.05 -5.59 20.63
CA LEU A 670 -15.67 -5.41 19.32
C LEU A 670 -15.27 -4.07 18.66
N MET A 671 -15.29 -2.97 19.43
CA MET A 671 -14.84 -1.66 18.93
C MET A 671 -13.36 -1.66 18.55
N LYS A 672 -12.50 -2.27 19.37
CA LYS A 672 -11.05 -2.39 19.10
C LYS A 672 -10.78 -3.25 17.88
N ASP A 673 -11.52 -4.34 17.70
CA ASP A 673 -11.36 -5.22 16.54
C ASP A 673 -11.79 -4.54 15.25
N TYR A 674 -12.86 -3.73 15.26
CA TYR A 674 -13.24 -2.88 14.12
C TYR A 674 -12.11 -1.90 13.74
N VAL A 675 -11.50 -1.24 14.72
CA VAL A 675 -10.43 -0.25 14.49
C VAL A 675 -9.19 -0.93 13.91
N LYS A 676 -8.88 -2.16 14.34
CA LYS A 676 -7.83 -2.99 13.75
C LYS A 676 -8.17 -3.44 12.32
N GLU A 677 -9.42 -3.86 12.06
CA GLU A 677 -9.94 -4.21 10.72
C GLU A 677 -9.70 -3.04 9.75
N MET A 678 -9.92 -1.82 10.23
CA MET A 678 -9.75 -0.58 9.46
C MET A 678 -8.30 -0.07 9.39
N HIS A 679 -7.35 -0.84 9.93
CA HIS A 679 -5.93 -0.56 9.92
C HIS A 679 -5.53 0.74 10.65
N ILE A 680 -6.23 1.09 11.72
CA ILE A 680 -5.88 2.23 12.58
C ILE A 680 -4.94 1.76 13.70
N ASP A 681 -3.94 2.58 14.04
CA ASP A 681 -3.03 2.35 15.16
C ASP A 681 -3.62 2.86 16.48
N GLU A 682 -4.33 1.98 17.21
CA GLU A 682 -4.97 2.26 18.51
C GLU A 682 -3.98 2.81 19.57
N GLU A 683 -2.70 2.45 19.53
CA GLU A 683 -1.71 2.95 20.50
C GLU A 683 -1.33 4.42 20.27
N LYS A 684 -1.59 4.92 19.05
CA LYS A 684 -1.22 6.28 18.62
C LYS A 684 -2.42 7.18 18.45
N LEU A 685 -3.59 6.60 18.21
CA LEU A 685 -4.87 7.28 18.23
C LEU A 685 -5.83 6.50 19.15
N PRO A 686 -5.70 6.67 20.48
CA PRO A 686 -6.65 6.06 21.42
C PRO A 686 -8.04 6.65 21.16
N LEU A 687 -9.02 5.77 20.93
CA LEU A 687 -10.34 6.11 20.39
C LEU A 687 -11.11 7.12 21.23
N GLY A 688 -10.98 7.01 22.55
CA GLY A 688 -11.60 7.96 23.48
C GLY A 688 -10.91 9.32 23.55
N GLN A 689 -9.93 9.63 22.69
CA GLN A 689 -9.24 10.94 22.60
C GLN A 689 -9.25 11.53 21.18
N LEU A 690 -9.99 10.96 20.25
CA LEU A 690 -10.18 11.53 18.91
C LEU A 690 -11.18 12.69 19.01
N SER A 691 -10.84 13.89 18.50
CA SER A 691 -11.80 15.02 18.50
C SER A 691 -12.76 15.00 17.33
N GLN A 692 -13.99 15.50 17.54
CA GLN A 692 -14.96 15.69 16.45
C GLN A 692 -14.44 16.67 15.39
N GLU A 693 -13.69 17.70 15.78
CA GLU A 693 -13.03 18.64 14.85
C GLU A 693 -12.04 17.90 13.91
N THR A 694 -11.29 16.94 14.45
CA THR A 694 -10.38 16.10 13.66
C THR A 694 -11.15 15.27 12.65
N ILE A 695 -12.29 14.68 13.06
CA ILE A 695 -13.17 13.91 12.18
C ILE A 695 -13.76 14.80 11.06
N CYS A 696 -14.28 15.99 11.39
CA CYS A 696 -14.79 16.96 10.42
C CYS A 696 -13.72 17.39 9.41
N THR A 697 -12.51 17.67 9.87
CA THR A 697 -11.40 18.05 8.97
C THR A 697 -11.01 16.88 8.06
N ALA A 698 -11.03 15.64 8.58
CA ALA A 698 -10.78 14.45 7.77
C ALA A 698 -11.84 14.26 6.68
N TYR A 699 -13.13 14.51 6.98
CA TYR A 699 -14.20 14.53 5.99
C TYR A 699 -13.92 15.56 4.88
N SER A 700 -13.58 16.80 5.23
CA SER A 700 -13.27 17.85 4.24
C SER A 700 -12.11 17.46 3.32
N ILE A 701 -11.13 16.70 3.82
CA ILE A 701 -10.02 16.19 3.00
C ILE A 701 -10.54 15.12 2.01
N LEU A 702 -11.41 14.22 2.46
CA LEU A 702 -12.01 13.21 1.60
C LEU A 702 -12.92 13.83 0.53
N GLN A 703 -13.71 14.85 0.87
CA GLN A 703 -14.53 15.59 -0.09
C GLN A 703 -13.66 16.24 -1.19
N LYS A 704 -12.55 16.87 -0.83
CA LYS A 704 -11.59 17.43 -1.81
C LYS A 704 -10.94 16.39 -2.71
N LEU A 705 -10.95 15.11 -2.33
CA LEU A 705 -10.37 14.02 -3.12
C LEU A 705 -11.32 13.50 -4.20
N GLU A 706 -12.63 13.72 -4.09
CA GLU A 706 -13.63 13.10 -4.98
C GLU A 706 -13.52 13.58 -6.43
N ASP A 707 -13.35 14.88 -6.60
CA ASP A 707 -13.28 15.54 -7.89
C ASP A 707 -11.85 15.75 -8.39
N GLU A 708 -10.85 15.25 -7.65
CA GLU A 708 -9.46 15.53 -7.93
C GLU A 708 -8.82 14.45 -8.82
N SER A 709 -8.44 14.86 -10.03
CA SER A 709 -7.77 14.00 -11.01
C SER A 709 -6.24 14.20 -11.02
N ASN A 710 -5.75 15.31 -10.45
CA ASN A 710 -4.34 15.59 -10.37
C ASN A 710 -3.67 14.69 -9.32
N LYS A 711 -2.93 13.69 -9.80
CA LYS A 711 -2.21 12.70 -8.97
C LYS A 711 -1.40 13.31 -7.84
N ASP A 712 -0.87 14.50 -8.05
CA ASP A 712 -0.03 15.14 -7.05
C ASP A 712 -0.84 15.86 -5.96
N VAL A 713 -2.04 16.36 -6.30
CA VAL A 713 -2.98 16.88 -5.28
C VAL A 713 -3.59 15.71 -4.51
N VAL A 714 -3.92 14.62 -5.19
CA VAL A 714 -4.34 13.36 -4.55
C VAL A 714 -3.28 12.86 -3.57
N GLU A 715 -1.99 12.87 -3.95
CA GLU A 715 -0.88 12.52 -3.05
C GLU A 715 -0.86 13.43 -1.81
N ASP A 716 -1.05 14.73 -1.99
CA ASP A 716 -1.04 15.70 -0.90
C ASP A 716 -2.18 15.51 0.09
N LEU A 717 -3.41 15.40 -0.42
CA LEU A 717 -4.60 15.17 0.39
C LEU A 717 -4.53 13.80 1.08
N SER A 718 -4.00 12.77 0.42
CA SER A 718 -3.73 11.48 1.05
C SER A 718 -2.72 11.60 2.20
N ASN A 719 -1.61 12.33 2.01
CA ASN A 719 -0.62 12.56 3.06
C ASN A 719 -1.23 13.30 4.27
N ARG A 720 -2.09 14.29 4.03
CA ARG A 720 -2.84 15.02 5.09
C ARG A 720 -3.74 14.06 5.86
N PHE A 721 -4.58 13.31 5.16
CA PHE A 721 -5.52 12.36 5.77
C PHE A 721 -4.81 11.36 6.70
N TYR A 722 -3.74 10.72 6.24
CA TYR A 722 -3.00 9.74 7.05
C TYR A 722 -2.12 10.36 8.16
N SER A 723 -1.78 11.65 8.05
CA SER A 723 -1.11 12.38 9.15
C SER A 723 -2.11 12.72 10.26
N MET A 724 -3.38 12.84 9.93
CA MET A 724 -4.46 13.09 10.88
C MET A 724 -4.97 11.81 11.53
N ILE A 725 -5.19 10.77 10.73
CA ILE A 725 -5.69 9.46 11.18
C ILE A 725 -4.61 8.41 10.91
N PRO A 726 -3.83 8.01 11.93
CA PRO A 726 -2.67 7.14 11.74
C PRO A 726 -3.09 5.73 11.32
N HIS A 727 -2.75 5.37 10.08
CA HIS A 727 -2.99 4.04 9.55
C HIS A 727 -1.74 3.17 9.52
N THR A 728 -1.89 1.86 9.71
CA THR A 728 -0.81 0.88 9.54
C THR A 728 -0.61 0.52 8.06
N VAL A 729 -1.70 0.54 7.29
CA VAL A 729 -1.75 0.33 5.84
C VAL A 729 -2.29 1.59 5.19
N PHE A 730 -1.52 2.16 4.26
CA PHE A 730 -1.85 3.43 3.61
C PHE A 730 -1.45 3.40 2.14
N GLU A 731 -2.28 4.03 1.31
CA GLU A 731 -2.12 4.14 -0.13
C GLU A 731 -2.70 5.46 -0.64
N ALA A 732 -2.38 5.83 -1.88
CA ALA A 732 -2.98 7.03 -2.47
C ALA A 732 -4.49 6.84 -2.62
N LEU A 733 -5.27 7.78 -2.07
CA LEU A 733 -6.73 7.76 -2.10
C LEU A 733 -7.25 8.26 -3.46
N SER A 734 -6.96 7.51 -4.52
CA SER A 734 -7.23 7.94 -5.91
C SER A 734 -8.51 7.37 -6.53
N SER A 735 -9.25 6.53 -5.81
CA SER A 735 -10.46 5.87 -6.32
C SER A 735 -11.64 6.16 -5.41
N VAL A 736 -12.82 6.31 -6.02
CA VAL A 736 -14.10 6.50 -5.32
C VAL A 736 -14.30 5.44 -4.24
N ASP A 737 -14.05 4.16 -4.52
CA ASP A 737 -14.19 3.08 -3.53
C ASP A 737 -13.28 3.26 -2.30
N ALA A 738 -12.05 3.75 -2.49
CA ALA A 738 -11.13 4.02 -1.40
C ALA A 738 -11.63 5.20 -0.54
N ILE A 739 -12.15 6.24 -1.17
CA ILE A 739 -12.74 7.40 -0.50
C ILE A 739 -13.98 6.99 0.29
N THR A 740 -14.91 6.23 -0.33
CA THR A 740 -16.12 5.71 0.31
C THR A 740 -15.79 4.87 1.55
N ARG A 741 -14.80 3.96 1.47
CA ARG A 741 -14.36 3.16 2.63
C ARG A 741 -13.79 4.04 3.75
N LYS A 742 -13.07 5.11 3.42
CA LYS A 742 -12.55 6.05 4.43
C LYS A 742 -13.64 6.96 5.00
N ARG A 743 -14.68 7.29 4.23
CA ARG A 743 -15.88 7.98 4.73
C ARG A 743 -16.62 7.11 5.74
N GLU A 744 -16.91 5.85 5.40
CA GLU A 744 -17.55 4.88 6.30
C GLU A 744 -16.73 4.68 7.59
N LEU A 745 -15.40 4.68 7.48
CA LEU A 745 -14.51 4.64 8.64
C LEU A 745 -14.76 5.82 9.59
N LEU A 746 -14.84 7.05 9.06
CA LEU A 746 -15.09 8.24 9.87
C LEU A 746 -16.48 8.21 10.53
N ASP A 747 -17.50 7.72 9.82
CA ASP A 747 -18.86 7.56 10.36
C ASP A 747 -18.84 6.66 11.60
N ASN A 748 -18.18 5.49 11.47
CA ASN A 748 -18.06 4.53 12.57
C ASN A 748 -17.19 5.05 13.72
N LEU A 749 -16.07 5.73 13.42
CA LEU A 749 -15.21 6.34 14.45
C LEU A 749 -15.97 7.39 15.28
N SER A 750 -16.83 8.19 14.65
CA SER A 750 -17.66 9.18 15.35
C SER A 750 -18.63 8.51 16.33
N ASN A 751 -19.29 7.42 15.93
CA ASN A 751 -20.18 6.67 16.82
C ASN A 751 -19.42 5.94 17.94
N ILE A 752 -18.26 5.35 17.63
CA ILE A 752 -17.39 4.72 18.62
C ILE A 752 -16.91 5.76 19.64
N GLN A 753 -16.46 6.94 19.20
CA GLN A 753 -16.06 8.02 20.10
C GLN A 753 -17.23 8.41 21.02
N ALA A 754 -18.45 8.55 20.49
CA ALA A 754 -19.64 8.83 21.30
C ALA A 754 -19.88 7.75 22.36
N ALA A 755 -19.72 6.47 22.00
CA ALA A 755 -19.84 5.35 22.93
C ALA A 755 -18.76 5.39 24.03
N TYR A 756 -17.51 5.72 23.68
CA TYR A 756 -16.43 5.91 24.67
C TYR A 756 -16.73 7.07 25.62
N THR A 757 -17.25 8.20 25.12
CA THR A 757 -17.63 9.34 25.96
C THR A 757 -18.74 8.96 26.94
N ILE A 758 -19.72 8.15 26.50
CA ILE A 758 -20.79 7.62 27.36
C ILE A 758 -20.22 6.70 28.45
N ASN A 759 -19.28 5.82 28.08
CA ASN A 759 -18.68 4.84 28.99
C ASN A 759 -17.82 5.44 30.13
N ARG A 760 -17.50 6.74 30.09
CA ARG A 760 -16.59 7.38 31.05
C ARG A 760 -17.25 7.91 32.31
N ARG A 761 -18.58 8.02 32.35
CA ARG A 761 -19.29 8.44 33.57
C ARG A 761 -19.11 7.41 34.68
N ASN A 762 -18.75 7.88 35.86
CA ASN A 762 -18.53 7.05 37.04
C ASN A 762 -19.52 7.49 38.13
N ASP A 763 -20.65 6.78 38.25
CA ASP A 763 -21.73 7.12 39.18
C ASP A 763 -21.57 6.44 40.57
N GLY A 764 -20.34 6.00 40.91
CA GLY A 764 -20.00 5.35 42.19
C GLY A 764 -20.14 3.82 42.17
N ASP A 765 -19.62 3.16 43.21
CA ASP A 765 -19.57 1.69 43.32
C ASP A 765 -20.93 1.05 43.70
N ASP A 766 -21.92 1.85 44.10
CA ASP A 766 -23.22 1.38 44.60
C ASP A 766 -24.26 1.11 43.49
N VAL A 767 -23.99 1.49 42.24
CA VAL A 767 -24.92 1.34 41.09
C VAL A 767 -24.37 0.31 40.11
N ASP A 768 -25.21 -0.62 39.64
CA ASP A 768 -24.79 -1.63 38.67
C ASP A 768 -24.26 -0.96 37.38
N PRO A 769 -23.10 -1.40 36.85
CA PRO A 769 -22.52 -0.81 35.66
C PRO A 769 -23.44 -0.82 34.43
N ILE A 770 -24.32 -1.81 34.29
CA ILE A 770 -25.29 -1.87 33.18
C ILE A 770 -26.31 -0.74 33.30
N ASP A 771 -26.81 -0.47 34.51
CA ASP A 771 -27.84 0.55 34.75
C ASP A 771 -27.31 1.96 34.46
N VAL A 772 -26.05 2.24 34.81
CA VAL A 772 -25.38 3.51 34.47
C VAL A 772 -25.33 3.73 32.95
N ARG A 773 -25.00 2.69 32.19
CA ARG A 773 -24.82 2.75 30.73
C ARG A 773 -26.19 2.90 30.06
N TYR A 774 -27.17 2.12 30.51
CA TYR A 774 -28.57 2.23 30.11
C TYR A 774 -29.12 3.64 30.35
N GLY A 775 -28.97 4.18 31.57
CA GLY A 775 -29.44 5.52 31.93
C GLY A 775 -28.79 6.61 31.07
N THR A 776 -27.51 6.45 30.71
CA THR A 776 -26.82 7.43 29.87
C THR A 776 -27.34 7.46 28.43
N LEU A 777 -27.93 6.37 27.91
CA LEU A 777 -28.56 6.38 26.59
C LEU A 777 -29.77 7.32 26.51
N GLN A 778 -30.39 7.68 27.63
CA GLN A 778 -31.61 8.51 27.68
C GLN A 778 -32.70 7.97 26.72
N THR A 779 -32.89 6.66 26.79
CA THR A 779 -33.81 5.93 25.91
C THR A 779 -34.50 4.85 26.73
N LYS A 780 -35.82 4.83 26.65
CA LYS A 780 -36.64 3.79 27.26
C LYS A 780 -36.67 2.59 26.30
N ILE A 781 -36.33 1.42 26.82
CA ILE A 781 -36.30 0.17 26.05
C ILE A 781 -37.19 -0.85 26.75
N GLU A 782 -38.10 -1.46 26.01
CA GLU A 782 -39.00 -2.51 26.50
C GLU A 782 -38.87 -3.75 25.62
N VAL A 783 -38.84 -4.95 26.21
CA VAL A 783 -38.82 -6.20 25.45
C VAL A 783 -40.23 -6.49 24.96
N VAL A 784 -40.37 -6.71 23.66
CA VAL A 784 -41.65 -7.12 23.06
C VAL A 784 -41.83 -8.62 23.29
N ASP A 785 -43.00 -9.00 23.80
CA ASP A 785 -43.36 -10.39 24.07
C ASP A 785 -43.44 -11.20 22.76
N GLU A 786 -42.82 -12.38 22.73
CA GLU A 786 -42.74 -13.26 21.55
C GLU A 786 -44.14 -13.70 21.06
N ASP A 787 -45.09 -13.84 21.97
CA ASP A 787 -46.47 -14.23 21.67
C ASP A 787 -47.36 -13.04 21.24
N SER A 788 -46.83 -11.81 21.24
CA SER A 788 -47.60 -10.62 20.89
C SER A 788 -47.86 -10.50 19.38
N GLU A 789 -48.99 -9.89 19.01
CA GLU A 789 -49.30 -9.57 17.61
C GLU A 789 -48.21 -8.72 16.94
N GLU A 790 -47.58 -7.83 17.71
CA GLU A 790 -46.49 -6.96 17.24
C GLU A 790 -45.23 -7.75 16.89
N PHE A 791 -44.83 -8.71 17.73
CA PHE A 791 -43.68 -9.57 17.47
C PHE A 791 -43.90 -10.45 16.25
N LEU A 792 -45.08 -11.07 16.15
CA LEU A 792 -45.45 -11.92 15.01
C LEU A 792 -45.48 -11.14 13.70
N LEU A 793 -46.01 -9.91 13.71
CA LEU A 793 -46.04 -9.06 12.53
C LEU A 793 -44.65 -8.62 12.06
N ILE A 794 -43.77 -8.24 12.99
CA ILE A 794 -42.38 -7.88 12.65
C ILE A 794 -41.61 -9.11 12.15
N SER A 795 -41.86 -10.28 12.75
CA SER A 795 -41.28 -11.55 12.29
C SER A 795 -41.73 -11.90 10.88
N GLN A 796 -43.03 -11.76 10.59
CA GLN A 796 -43.56 -11.92 9.23
C GLN A 796 -42.94 -10.93 8.24
N TYR A 797 -42.83 -9.64 8.61
CA TYR A 797 -42.19 -8.63 7.76
C TYR A 797 -40.72 -8.99 7.48
N SER A 798 -39.98 -9.44 8.49
CA SER A 798 -38.61 -9.93 8.34
C SER A 798 -38.57 -11.12 7.38
N ASP A 799 -39.34 -12.17 7.62
CA ASP A 799 -39.29 -13.41 6.86
C ASP A 799 -39.67 -13.19 5.39
N ASN A 800 -40.73 -12.42 5.13
CA ASN A 800 -41.19 -12.14 3.77
C ASN A 800 -40.19 -11.29 2.98
N THR A 801 -39.49 -10.37 3.63
CA THR A 801 -38.59 -9.41 2.94
C THR A 801 -37.11 -9.78 3.03
N GLN A 802 -36.81 -11.00 3.48
CA GLN A 802 -35.48 -11.59 3.35
C GLN A 802 -35.22 -12.01 1.91
N VAL A 803 -34.21 -11.42 1.28
CA VAL A 803 -33.81 -11.81 -0.09
C VAL A 803 -32.31 -12.01 -0.19
N THR A 804 -31.90 -13.15 -0.72
CA THR A 804 -30.50 -13.55 -0.89
C THR A 804 -30.03 -13.40 -2.34
N ASN A 805 -30.31 -12.26 -2.98
CA ASN A 805 -29.89 -12.02 -4.37
C ASN A 805 -28.71 -11.05 -4.41
N GLY A 806 -27.49 -11.57 -4.22
CA GLY A 806 -26.23 -10.86 -4.47
C GLY A 806 -25.77 -9.83 -3.42
N TYR A 807 -26.66 -9.29 -2.58
CA TYR A 807 -26.33 -8.27 -1.56
C TYR A 807 -25.92 -8.89 -0.22
N SER A 808 -26.77 -9.73 0.39
CA SER A 808 -26.42 -10.47 1.60
C SER A 808 -26.16 -11.95 1.29
N LYS A 809 -25.03 -12.47 1.77
CA LYS A 809 -24.72 -13.91 1.73
C LYS A 809 -25.35 -14.68 2.90
N CYS A 810 -26.11 -14.01 3.76
CA CYS A 810 -26.70 -14.56 4.97
C CYS A 810 -28.19 -14.23 5.02
N THR A 811 -28.97 -15.15 5.59
CA THR A 811 -30.31 -14.89 6.11
C THR A 811 -30.22 -14.40 7.55
N VAL A 812 -31.31 -13.85 8.09
CA VAL A 812 -31.37 -13.37 9.47
C VAL A 812 -32.47 -14.11 10.23
N GLU A 813 -32.24 -14.35 11.51
CA GLU A 813 -33.21 -14.95 12.44
C GLU A 813 -33.39 -13.97 13.59
N ILE A 814 -34.63 -13.55 13.86
CA ILE A 814 -34.91 -12.65 14.98
C ILE A 814 -34.70 -13.39 16.29
N LYS A 815 -33.98 -12.77 17.22
CA LYS A 815 -33.81 -13.23 18.59
C LYS A 815 -34.70 -12.45 19.55
N ASP A 816 -34.55 -11.13 19.55
CA ASP A 816 -35.27 -10.23 20.45
C ASP A 816 -35.77 -9.03 19.64
N ILE A 817 -36.95 -8.53 19.99
CA ILE A 817 -37.46 -7.25 19.52
C ILE A 817 -37.62 -6.33 20.73
N TYR A 818 -37.04 -5.14 20.61
CA TYR A 818 -37.13 -4.11 21.64
C TYR A 818 -37.92 -2.93 21.11
N LYS A 819 -38.93 -2.50 21.86
CA LYS A 819 -39.58 -1.21 21.64
C LYS A 819 -38.69 -0.11 22.21
N VAL A 820 -38.48 0.93 21.42
CA VAL A 820 -37.54 2.01 21.71
C VAL A 820 -38.32 3.33 21.75
N GLU A 821 -38.08 4.10 22.81
CA GLU A 821 -38.61 5.46 22.95
C GLU A 821 -37.49 6.37 23.44
N ARG A 822 -36.95 7.17 22.52
CA ARG A 822 -35.85 8.10 22.78
C ARG A 822 -36.37 9.41 23.37
N GLU A 823 -35.65 9.96 24.34
CA GLU A 823 -35.97 11.27 24.91
C GLU A 823 -35.93 12.37 23.83
N GLY A 824 -37.01 13.15 23.73
CA GLY A 824 -37.12 14.27 22.79
C GLY A 824 -37.44 13.89 21.33
N GLU A 825 -37.48 12.58 20.98
CA GLU A 825 -37.69 12.15 19.59
C GLU A 825 -39.15 12.25 19.16
N LYS A 826 -40.08 11.94 20.06
CA LYS A 826 -41.51 12.07 19.79
C LYS A 826 -41.92 13.53 19.63
N GLU A 827 -41.36 14.43 20.44
CA GLU A 827 -41.66 15.86 20.43
C GLU A 827 -41.19 16.56 19.16
N ARG A 828 -40.06 16.13 18.58
CA ARG A 828 -39.56 16.69 17.32
C ARG A 828 -40.18 16.04 16.07
N TYR A 829 -40.80 14.87 16.21
CA TYR A 829 -41.32 14.11 15.08
C TYR A 829 -42.43 14.86 14.34
N ILE A 830 -42.34 14.94 13.02
CA ILE A 830 -43.31 15.68 12.20
C ILE A 830 -44.59 14.84 12.02
N GLU A 831 -45.46 14.84 13.03
CA GLU A 831 -46.70 14.05 13.02
C GLU A 831 -47.66 14.43 11.89
N GLY A 832 -47.64 15.69 11.43
CA GLY A 832 -48.56 16.22 10.41
C GLY A 832 -48.27 15.77 8.97
N LEU A 833 -47.13 15.13 8.71
CA LEU A 833 -46.84 14.57 7.39
C LEU A 833 -47.57 13.23 7.20
N HIS A 834 -48.21 13.08 6.04
CA HIS A 834 -48.87 11.84 5.63
C HIS A 834 -47.87 10.82 5.07
N ASN A 835 -48.34 9.66 4.62
CA ASN A 835 -47.51 8.58 4.07
C ASN A 835 -46.40 8.13 5.06
N LYS A 836 -46.84 7.64 6.21
CA LYS A 836 -45.93 7.13 7.26
C LYS A 836 -45.70 5.65 7.03
N MET A 837 -44.43 5.25 6.93
CA MET A 837 -44.05 3.85 6.72
C MET A 837 -43.10 3.35 7.81
N LEU A 838 -43.24 2.09 8.20
CA LEU A 838 -42.29 1.40 9.07
C LEU A 838 -41.19 0.74 8.22
N LEU A 839 -39.99 1.30 8.24
CA LEU A 839 -38.90 0.90 7.32
C LEU A 839 -37.64 0.46 8.06
N TRP A 840 -36.89 -0.44 7.43
CA TRP A 840 -35.66 -1.01 7.98
C TRP A 840 -34.47 -0.06 7.81
N HIS A 841 -33.61 -0.02 8.82
CA HIS A 841 -32.28 0.59 8.76
C HIS A 841 -31.24 -0.33 9.42
N GLY A 842 -30.14 -0.61 8.72
CA GLY A 842 -29.05 -1.46 9.23
C GLY A 842 -27.77 -0.66 9.49
N SER A 843 -27.05 -1.02 10.55
CA SER A 843 -25.74 -0.43 10.87
C SER A 843 -24.87 -1.45 11.61
N ARG A 844 -23.56 -1.20 11.73
CA ARG A 844 -22.68 -2.03 12.57
C ARG A 844 -23.09 -1.91 14.04
N THR A 845 -23.03 -3.01 14.79
CA THR A 845 -23.35 -3.06 16.24
C THR A 845 -22.64 -1.97 17.04
N THR A 846 -21.38 -1.66 16.70
CA THR A 846 -20.56 -0.61 17.34
C THR A 846 -21.16 0.79 17.26
N ASN A 847 -22.12 1.03 16.36
CA ASN A 847 -22.75 2.34 16.17
C ASN A 847 -23.99 2.55 17.05
N PHE A 848 -24.61 1.48 17.56
CA PHE A 848 -25.92 1.56 18.19
C PHE A 848 -25.92 2.32 19.52
N ALA A 849 -24.82 2.32 20.28
CA ALA A 849 -24.72 3.19 21.46
C ALA A 849 -24.84 4.69 21.08
N GLY A 850 -24.19 5.09 19.99
CA GLY A 850 -24.29 6.44 19.44
C GLY A 850 -25.68 6.76 18.88
N ILE A 851 -26.27 5.83 18.11
CA ILE A 851 -27.60 5.98 17.51
C ILE A 851 -28.70 6.03 18.58
N LEU A 852 -28.62 5.17 19.61
CA LEU A 852 -29.56 5.19 20.74
C LEU A 852 -29.34 6.37 21.68
N LYS A 853 -28.21 7.08 21.63
CA LYS A 853 -28.06 8.35 22.35
C LYS A 853 -28.51 9.57 21.54
N GLN A 854 -28.10 9.66 20.28
CA GLN A 854 -28.20 10.89 19.47
C GLN A 854 -29.27 10.83 18.38
N GLY A 855 -29.76 9.64 18.03
CA GLY A 855 -30.66 9.40 16.90
C GLY A 855 -29.90 9.13 15.61
N LEU A 856 -30.65 8.85 14.53
CA LEU A 856 -30.10 8.79 13.18
C LEU A 856 -29.72 10.19 12.70
N ARG A 857 -28.55 10.33 12.08
CA ARG A 857 -27.97 11.61 11.68
C ARG A 857 -27.75 11.66 10.19
N ILE A 858 -27.95 12.84 9.61
CA ILE A 858 -27.53 13.13 8.24
C ILE A 858 -26.01 13.33 8.25
N ALA A 859 -25.36 12.89 7.17
CA ALA A 859 -23.93 13.10 6.98
C ALA A 859 -23.59 14.60 7.05
N PRO A 860 -22.47 14.98 7.69
CA PRO A 860 -22.11 16.38 7.79
C PRO A 860 -21.81 17.00 6.41
N PRO A 861 -21.94 18.34 6.27
CA PRO A 861 -21.73 19.01 4.98
C PRO A 861 -20.30 18.81 4.44
N GLU A 862 -19.32 18.61 5.31
CA GLU A 862 -17.92 18.33 4.96
C GLU A 862 -17.70 16.91 4.42
N ALA A 863 -18.64 15.97 4.62
CA ALA A 863 -18.47 14.61 4.14
C ALA A 863 -18.44 14.53 2.61
N PRO A 864 -17.64 13.64 2.01
CA PRO A 864 -17.71 13.36 0.58
C PRO A 864 -19.11 12.87 0.17
N GLU A 865 -19.54 13.21 -1.04
CA GLU A 865 -20.84 12.81 -1.61
C GLU A 865 -20.81 11.36 -2.16
N SER A 866 -19.64 10.84 -2.47
CA SER A 866 -19.42 9.47 -2.91
C SER A 866 -19.81 8.45 -1.83
N GLY A 867 -20.56 7.45 -2.29
CA GLY A 867 -21.20 6.48 -1.43
C GLY A 867 -22.68 6.76 -1.18
N TYR A 868 -23.16 7.99 -1.41
CA TYR A 868 -24.60 8.30 -1.34
C TYR A 868 -25.25 8.19 -2.72
N PHE A 869 -26.23 7.31 -2.87
CA PHE A 869 -26.90 7.06 -4.16
C PHE A 869 -27.86 8.19 -4.55
N LEU A 870 -28.54 8.76 -3.55
CA LEU A 870 -29.53 9.82 -3.67
C LEU A 870 -29.14 11.11 -2.93
N GLY A 871 -27.88 11.28 -2.53
CA GLY A 871 -27.44 12.43 -1.73
C GLY A 871 -27.48 12.21 -0.22
N LYS A 872 -27.10 13.24 0.54
CA LYS A 872 -26.88 13.14 1.99
C LYS A 872 -28.20 13.19 2.74
N GLY A 873 -28.72 12.03 3.10
CA GLY A 873 -29.93 11.87 3.90
C GLY A 873 -29.87 10.62 4.78
N ILE A 874 -30.97 10.33 5.47
CA ILE A 874 -31.12 9.08 6.23
C ILE A 874 -31.78 8.06 5.31
N TYR A 875 -31.08 6.94 5.08
CA TYR A 875 -31.50 5.90 4.16
C TYR A 875 -32.26 4.79 4.89
N PHE A 876 -33.39 4.41 4.32
CA PHE A 876 -34.25 3.34 4.75
C PHE A 876 -34.58 2.42 3.58
N VAL A 877 -34.97 1.18 3.88
CA VAL A 877 -35.39 0.20 2.88
C VAL A 877 -36.62 -0.56 3.40
N ASP A 878 -37.42 -1.04 2.47
CA ASP A 878 -38.57 -1.92 2.71
C ASP A 878 -38.17 -3.41 2.75
N MET A 879 -36.88 -3.73 2.57
CA MET A 879 -36.36 -5.10 2.52
C MET A 879 -35.29 -5.35 3.57
N ILE A 880 -35.56 -6.22 4.55
CA ILE A 880 -34.59 -6.51 5.63
C ILE A 880 -33.28 -7.10 5.08
N GLY A 881 -33.34 -7.90 4.02
CA GLY A 881 -32.15 -8.52 3.42
C GLY A 881 -31.11 -7.51 2.93
N LYS A 882 -31.55 -6.29 2.55
CA LYS A 882 -30.69 -5.18 2.16
C LYS A 882 -30.13 -4.44 3.37
N SER A 883 -30.93 -4.17 4.39
CA SER A 883 -30.45 -3.55 5.65
C SER A 883 -29.45 -4.45 6.39
N ALA A 884 -29.68 -5.77 6.40
CA ALA A 884 -28.80 -6.73 7.06
C ALA A 884 -27.35 -6.71 6.53
N TYR A 885 -27.16 -6.35 5.26
CA TYR A 885 -25.83 -6.16 4.67
C TYR A 885 -25.00 -5.09 5.41
N TYR A 886 -25.64 -4.01 5.84
CA TYR A 886 -24.99 -2.90 6.56
C TYR A 886 -24.64 -3.22 8.02
N CYS A 887 -24.99 -4.42 8.50
CA CYS A 887 -24.55 -4.91 9.82
C CYS A 887 -23.12 -5.46 9.80
N TYR A 888 -22.57 -5.78 8.63
CA TYR A 888 -21.24 -6.39 8.44
C TYR A 888 -20.98 -7.64 9.31
N SER A 889 -22.04 -8.41 9.59
CA SER A 889 -21.96 -9.63 10.39
C SER A 889 -21.70 -10.86 9.51
N SER A 890 -20.92 -11.81 10.04
CA SER A 890 -20.63 -13.09 9.39
C SER A 890 -21.66 -14.16 9.79
N PRO A 891 -21.82 -15.25 9.01
CA PRO A 891 -22.67 -16.37 9.41
C PRO A 891 -22.31 -16.88 10.82
N GLY A 892 -23.31 -17.04 11.67
CA GLY A 892 -23.17 -17.41 13.09
C GLY A 892 -23.04 -16.23 14.05
N GLY A 893 -22.76 -15.02 13.55
CA GLY A 893 -22.69 -13.79 14.35
C GLY A 893 -24.06 -13.20 14.63
N GLU A 894 -24.12 -12.25 15.58
CA GLU A 894 -25.30 -11.47 15.91
C GLU A 894 -25.13 -10.01 15.44
N GLY A 895 -26.24 -9.35 15.15
CA GLY A 895 -26.26 -7.92 14.83
C GLY A 895 -27.59 -7.28 15.16
N LEU A 896 -27.68 -5.99 14.87
CA LEU A 896 -28.80 -5.14 15.24
C LEU A 896 -29.33 -4.41 14.01
N LEU A 897 -30.65 -4.31 13.91
CA LEU A 897 -31.36 -3.52 12.90
C LEU A 897 -32.39 -2.62 13.58
N LEU A 898 -32.72 -1.50 12.95
CA LEU A 898 -33.82 -0.63 13.37
C LEU A 898 -35.02 -0.81 12.46
N LEU A 899 -36.20 -0.67 13.06
CA LEU A 899 -37.44 -0.30 12.38
C LEU A 899 -37.85 1.09 12.85
N CYS A 900 -37.95 2.01 11.90
CA CYS A 900 -38.30 3.40 12.17
C CYS A 900 -39.62 3.74 11.50
N GLU A 901 -40.46 4.50 12.21
CA GLU A 901 -41.61 5.18 11.62
C GLU A 901 -41.08 6.43 10.88
N VAL A 902 -41.19 6.41 9.55
CA VAL A 902 -40.66 7.45 8.67
C VAL A 902 -41.81 8.17 8.00
N ALA A 903 -41.92 9.48 8.23
CA ALA A 903 -42.91 10.34 7.60
C ALA A 903 -42.44 10.79 6.22
N LEU A 904 -42.79 10.04 5.17
CA LEU A 904 -42.27 10.26 3.82
C LEU A 904 -42.95 11.45 3.13
N GLY A 905 -44.20 11.75 3.47
CA GLY A 905 -44.99 12.77 2.78
C GLY A 905 -45.08 12.49 1.28
N ASN A 906 -44.95 13.55 0.48
CA ASN A 906 -44.92 13.44 -0.97
C ASN A 906 -43.52 12.99 -1.43
N GLU A 907 -43.44 11.79 -2.01
CA GLU A 907 -42.20 11.18 -2.50
C GLU A 907 -41.80 11.72 -3.88
N GLN A 908 -40.50 11.94 -4.08
CA GLN A 908 -39.87 12.15 -5.39
C GLN A 908 -39.28 10.83 -5.88
N ASP A 909 -39.81 10.28 -6.96
CA ASP A 909 -39.34 9.01 -7.52
C ASP A 909 -38.08 9.20 -8.37
N GLU A 910 -37.04 8.40 -8.09
CA GLU A 910 -35.77 8.42 -8.83
C GLU A 910 -35.40 7.00 -9.27
N ILE A 911 -35.20 6.80 -10.58
CA ILE A 911 -34.92 5.48 -11.18
C ILE A 911 -33.42 5.16 -11.32
N GLY A 912 -32.56 6.15 -11.06
CA GLY A 912 -31.11 6.05 -11.20
C GLY A 912 -30.37 6.90 -10.16
N LYS A 913 -29.03 6.85 -10.20
CA LYS A 913 -28.20 7.62 -9.27
C LYS A 913 -28.38 9.11 -9.56
N LYS A 914 -28.75 9.89 -8.55
CA LYS A 914 -28.89 11.35 -8.65
C LYS A 914 -28.47 11.97 -7.32
N MET A 915 -27.57 12.95 -7.36
CA MET A 915 -27.16 13.66 -6.15
C MET A 915 -28.24 14.70 -5.81
N ILE A 916 -29.07 14.40 -4.83
CA ILE A 916 -30.13 15.32 -4.38
C ILE A 916 -29.54 16.26 -3.33
N THR A 917 -29.51 17.54 -3.68
CA THR A 917 -29.14 18.64 -2.76
C THR A 917 -30.37 19.41 -2.29
N GLU A 918 -31.40 19.49 -3.14
CA GLU A 918 -32.70 20.09 -2.85
C GLU A 918 -33.80 19.19 -3.44
N LEU A 919 -34.95 19.13 -2.77
CA LEU A 919 -36.12 18.38 -3.20
C LEU A 919 -36.95 19.19 -4.21
N ASP A 920 -37.64 18.49 -5.12
CA ASP A 920 -38.62 19.13 -6.01
C ASP A 920 -39.75 19.82 -5.20
N GLU A 921 -40.34 20.86 -5.78
CA GLU A 921 -41.37 21.66 -5.09
C GLU A 921 -42.52 20.78 -4.57
N GLY A 922 -42.83 20.91 -3.27
CA GLY A 922 -43.89 20.15 -2.61
C GLY A 922 -43.54 18.70 -2.26
N LYS A 923 -42.31 18.25 -2.49
CA LYS A 923 -41.80 16.93 -2.06
C LYS A 923 -41.15 16.99 -0.69
N SER A 924 -41.20 15.87 0.04
CA SER A 924 -40.70 15.75 1.42
C SER A 924 -39.69 14.62 1.60
N SER A 925 -39.57 13.72 0.62
CA SER A 925 -38.63 12.60 0.63
C SER A 925 -38.33 12.14 -0.79
N VAL A 926 -37.33 11.28 -0.94
CA VAL A 926 -36.98 10.66 -2.22
C VAL A 926 -37.14 9.15 -2.12
N LYS A 927 -37.73 8.55 -3.15
CA LYS A 927 -37.82 7.11 -3.33
C LYS A 927 -36.97 6.68 -4.51
N GLY A 928 -35.88 5.99 -4.23
CA GLY A 928 -35.14 5.23 -5.23
C GLY A 928 -35.96 4.02 -5.65
N VAL A 929 -36.47 4.02 -6.89
CA VAL A 929 -37.35 2.96 -7.39
C VAL A 929 -36.53 1.69 -7.65
N GLY A 930 -36.89 0.61 -6.98
CA GLY A 930 -36.29 -0.71 -7.14
C GLY A 930 -36.95 -1.58 -8.20
N LYS A 931 -36.25 -2.64 -8.63
CA LYS A 931 -36.82 -3.69 -9.48
C LYS A 931 -37.83 -4.58 -8.76
N ALA A 932 -37.66 -4.76 -7.46
CA ALA A 932 -38.54 -5.52 -6.59
C ALA A 932 -38.91 -4.73 -5.35
N HIS A 933 -40.10 -4.97 -4.83
CA HIS A 933 -40.61 -4.38 -3.59
C HIS A 933 -41.65 -5.32 -2.96
N PRO A 934 -41.98 -5.19 -1.67
CA PRO A 934 -43.08 -5.95 -1.05
C PRO A 934 -44.41 -5.69 -1.78
N ASP A 935 -45.26 -6.71 -1.96
CA ASP A 935 -46.58 -6.53 -2.58
C ASP A 935 -47.43 -5.58 -1.71
N PRO A 936 -47.82 -4.39 -2.23
CA PRO A 936 -48.60 -3.43 -1.46
C PRO A 936 -49.98 -3.94 -1.01
N LYS A 937 -50.50 -5.01 -1.62
CA LYS A 937 -51.79 -5.62 -1.25
C LYS A 937 -51.76 -6.26 0.14
N ASP A 938 -50.58 -6.71 0.56
CA ASP A 938 -50.36 -7.38 1.85
C ASP A 938 -49.82 -6.39 2.91
N ASN A 939 -49.86 -5.09 2.62
CA ASN A 939 -49.49 -4.06 3.58
C ASN A 939 -50.45 -4.08 4.76
N VAL A 940 -49.91 -4.07 5.98
CA VAL A 940 -50.67 -3.86 7.20
C VAL A 940 -50.63 -2.39 7.57
N VAL A 941 -51.79 -1.80 7.88
CA VAL A 941 -51.89 -0.41 8.34
C VAL A 941 -52.24 -0.43 9.83
N THR A 942 -51.37 0.15 10.65
CA THR A 942 -51.58 0.27 12.09
C THR A 942 -52.74 1.23 12.41
N LYS A 943 -53.24 1.20 13.65
CA LYS A 943 -54.30 2.12 14.12
C LYS A 943 -53.92 3.59 13.99
N ASP A 944 -52.63 3.89 14.06
CA ASP A 944 -52.07 5.25 13.96
C ASP A 944 -51.78 5.66 12.50
N GLY A 945 -52.17 4.83 11.52
CA GLY A 945 -52.03 5.13 10.09
C GLY A 945 -50.65 4.84 9.50
N VAL A 946 -49.76 4.16 10.23
CA VAL A 946 -48.44 3.75 9.74
C VAL A 946 -48.57 2.48 8.90
N VAL A 947 -48.00 2.49 7.70
CA VAL A 947 -47.96 1.37 6.76
C VAL A 947 -46.75 0.48 7.04
N ILE A 948 -46.97 -0.82 7.18
CA ILE A 948 -45.94 -1.85 7.34
C ILE A 948 -45.93 -2.68 6.05
N PRO A 949 -44.90 -2.56 5.19
CA PRO A 949 -44.87 -3.23 3.90
C PRO A 949 -44.38 -4.68 4.03
N CYS A 950 -45.18 -5.53 4.67
CA CYS A 950 -44.83 -6.92 5.01
C CYS A 950 -45.18 -7.96 3.93
N GLY A 951 -45.53 -7.55 2.72
CA GLY A 951 -45.84 -8.46 1.62
C GLY A 951 -44.64 -9.24 1.08
N GLU A 952 -44.91 -10.33 0.36
CA GLU A 952 -43.86 -11.04 -0.37
C GLU A 952 -43.28 -10.16 -1.50
N PRO A 953 -41.99 -10.32 -1.87
CA PRO A 953 -41.37 -9.46 -2.85
C PRO A 953 -41.90 -9.75 -4.26
N ILE A 954 -42.43 -8.73 -4.93
CA ILE A 954 -42.88 -8.81 -6.32
C ILE A 954 -41.96 -8.03 -7.25
N CYS A 955 -41.84 -8.50 -8.49
CA CYS A 955 -41.17 -7.82 -9.59
C CYS A 955 -42.23 -7.38 -10.62
N PRO A 956 -42.64 -6.11 -10.65
CA PRO A 956 -43.67 -5.65 -11.60
C PRO A 956 -43.26 -5.88 -13.06
N ILE A 957 -44.20 -6.31 -13.92
CA ILE A 957 -43.99 -6.50 -15.36
C ILE A 957 -45.05 -5.67 -16.12
N PRO A 958 -44.66 -4.83 -17.11
CA PRO A 958 -43.29 -4.57 -17.57
C PRO A 958 -42.49 -3.71 -16.58
N GLN A 959 -41.19 -3.99 -16.42
CA GLN A 959 -40.32 -3.12 -15.63
C GLN A 959 -40.01 -1.81 -16.37
N PRO A 960 -39.97 -0.67 -15.66
CA PRO A 960 -39.40 0.57 -16.19
C PRO A 960 -37.99 0.34 -16.75
N LYS A 961 -37.71 0.91 -17.92
CA LYS A 961 -36.36 0.83 -18.52
C LYS A 961 -35.37 1.59 -17.62
N ASN A 962 -34.16 1.06 -17.47
CA ASN A 962 -33.02 1.67 -16.76
C ASN A 962 -33.08 1.73 -15.23
N LEU A 963 -33.89 0.90 -14.57
CA LEU A 963 -33.83 0.76 -13.10
C LEU A 963 -32.46 0.25 -12.64
N TYR A 964 -31.77 1.07 -11.85
CA TYR A 964 -30.44 0.75 -11.32
C TYR A 964 -30.52 -0.05 -10.02
N LEU A 965 -31.50 0.27 -9.17
CA LEU A 965 -31.63 -0.33 -7.84
C LEU A 965 -32.36 -1.68 -7.90
N PRO A 966 -31.88 -2.69 -7.15
CA PRO A 966 -32.55 -3.99 -7.04
C PRO A 966 -33.87 -3.90 -6.25
N TYR A 967 -33.91 -3.03 -5.25
CA TYR A 967 -34.95 -2.87 -4.23
C TYR A 967 -35.09 -1.39 -3.92
N ASN A 968 -36.24 -0.99 -3.39
CA ASN A 968 -36.47 0.42 -3.07
C ASN A 968 -35.45 0.95 -2.05
N GLU A 969 -35.24 2.25 -2.10
CA GLU A 969 -34.58 3.04 -1.05
C GLU A 969 -35.45 4.26 -0.76
N TYR A 970 -35.64 4.56 0.50
CA TYR A 970 -36.37 5.73 0.95
C TYR A 970 -35.40 6.64 1.68
N VAL A 971 -35.31 7.90 1.27
CA VAL A 971 -34.35 8.85 1.80
C VAL A 971 -35.09 10.10 2.27
N VAL A 972 -34.87 10.45 3.54
CA VAL A 972 -35.35 11.69 4.15
C VAL A 972 -34.18 12.62 4.45
N TYR A 973 -34.42 13.92 4.33
CA TYR A 973 -33.40 14.97 4.47
C TYR A 973 -33.64 15.87 5.69
N ASP A 974 -34.61 15.51 6.53
CA ASP A 974 -34.83 16.08 7.86
C ASP A 974 -34.87 14.94 8.90
N VAL A 975 -34.07 15.08 9.96
CA VAL A 975 -34.03 14.14 11.09
C VAL A 975 -35.37 14.05 11.82
N ASN A 976 -36.20 15.10 11.74
CA ASN A 976 -37.52 15.18 12.37
C ASN A 976 -38.58 14.32 11.65
N GLN A 977 -38.29 13.80 10.45
CA GLN A 977 -39.16 12.85 9.75
C GLN A 977 -39.00 11.41 10.25
N VAL A 978 -38.12 11.16 11.22
CA VAL A 978 -37.76 9.82 11.70
C VAL A 978 -38.09 9.67 13.18
N ASN A 979 -38.78 8.58 13.51
CA ASN A 979 -39.01 8.13 14.88
C ASN A 979 -38.59 6.66 15.00
N ILE A 980 -37.60 6.35 15.84
CA ILE A 980 -37.12 4.98 16.02
C ILE A 980 -38.13 4.24 16.90
N LYS A 981 -38.74 3.18 16.38
CA LYS A 981 -39.78 2.42 17.09
C LYS A 981 -39.29 1.12 17.65
N TYR A 982 -38.52 0.37 16.87
CA TYR A 982 -38.00 -0.92 17.28
C TYR A 982 -36.52 -1.05 16.98
N LEU A 983 -35.85 -1.76 17.88
CA LEU A 983 -34.53 -2.32 17.69
C LEU A 983 -34.68 -3.84 17.65
N VAL A 984 -34.17 -4.46 16.60
CA VAL A 984 -34.32 -5.90 16.34
C VAL A 984 -32.94 -6.54 16.42
N ARG A 985 -32.77 -7.46 17.38
CA ARG A 985 -31.56 -8.28 17.50
C ARG A 985 -31.72 -9.53 16.67
N VAL A 986 -30.77 -9.76 15.78
CA VAL A 986 -30.81 -10.88 14.85
C VAL A 986 -29.55 -11.73 14.92
N LYS A 987 -29.69 -13.00 14.57
CA LYS A 987 -28.59 -13.93 14.30
C LYS A 987 -28.46 -14.15 12.80
N PHE A 988 -27.26 -14.01 12.28
CA PHE A 988 -26.97 -14.23 10.86
C PHE A 988 -26.76 -15.72 10.61
N THR A 989 -27.47 -16.27 9.62
CA THR A 989 -27.45 -17.70 9.29
C THR A 989 -27.04 -17.90 7.82
N GLN A 990 -26.52 -19.10 7.50
CA GLN A 990 -26.27 -19.41 6.09
C GLN A 990 -27.61 -19.55 5.35
N PRO A 991 -27.69 -19.14 4.07
CA PRO A 991 -28.90 -19.30 3.27
C PRO A 991 -29.29 -20.77 3.25
N LYS A 992 -30.55 -21.07 3.57
CA LYS A 992 -31.08 -22.43 3.39
C LYS A 992 -30.95 -22.77 1.89
N THR A 993 -30.09 -23.71 1.53
CA THR A 993 -30.07 -24.28 0.18
C THR A 993 -31.38 -25.03 0.00
N THR A 994 -32.35 -24.42 -0.69
CA THR A 994 -33.51 -25.15 -1.20
C THR A 994 -32.99 -26.15 -2.22
N GLY A 995 -33.09 -27.44 -1.86
CA GLY A 995 -32.72 -28.57 -2.72
C GLY A 995 -33.65 -28.74 -3.90
#